data_AF-A0AA97PFT8-F1
#
_entry.id   AF-A0AA97PFT8-F1
#
_cell.length_a   1.000
_cell.length_b   1.000
_cell.length_c   1.000
_cell.angle_alpha   90.00
_cell.angle_beta   90.00
_cell.angle_gamma   90.00
#
_symmetry.space_group_name_H-M   'P 1'
#
loop_
_entity.id
_entity.type
_entity.pdbx_description
1 polymer ?
#
loop_
_entity_poly.entity_id
_entity_poly.type
_entity_poly.pdbx_seq_one_letter_code
_entity_poly.pdbx_strand_id
1 'polypeptide(L)'
;MKFRSGRVAAFAVAALSVQPCLAQEPTMVKHESGITFGTWSAAAGGSQAPFEFGMALPENALTTDSTEYIGLLRCGKSSKGEGGWCGLSHGESGQMIGALLLVAWPHGDQVLTSFRYVTGYAFPGVYKGDAKLTQISSKVTDDYFEVTYRCQGCLAWEQDGDAGKASTSQGFLVLGRASGSDTPSSPECPDKIVHGFHDTGFGQYGAVLEGLARSEYSQWAGLATKTVSGSCGVSSPTTTAATMTSAPPTSVETTVPATTTTSAPAVTFTPAPSSEFDYIVVGAGAGGITVADKLSEKGHSVLLIEKGPPSTGYWGGTMRPDWLNETKLTRFDVPGLCNQIWADSVGVACTDMDQMAGCVLGGGVAVNAGLWWKPHPLDWDENFPAGWKSSDTRQATDRVFSRIPGTVRPSQDGRIYYDQGFNVLSSGLSSAGWQRIDEPNSSPDRKNRTFGHSTFMFSGGERGGPLATYLKTASERPNFRLITDTSVRRLIRSGGRVTGVEIEGNPATGHGYAGVVNVTASTGRVILSAGVFGTAKVLFRSGIGPADSLATVKASASDGASMISESEWIDLPVGYNLVDHVNTDTIVDHPDVVFYDFYEAWDHPNPSDEQKYLGSRTGILAQAAPNIGPLFWEEVRGADGVVRQFQWTARVEGTTNTSMTMSMYLGRGLTSRGRMSITSRLDTRVVTPPYLRDDNDRLAVIQSLDNVRASLAAVQNLTWHVPSLNQTSEAYVNSLLTTPAQRRANHWMGTTKLGTDDGRSGGTAVIDTNTKVYGTDNLFVVDASIFPGMVTSNPSAMIVIAAEHAATKIMALDKFRHFSPYTHMLVKLARKPRVAAATKKASPFPFMRNFVRLSQDIMHSPSFYFLIFTGLVPTIFASPVVPIQDDVFPPPGFVLTEPRFQVEIRPGEHITLNGTVQKVWAEMLRLNPNYETDFAPQLAKRRAALDAFDIASIATPAGPAVGPLRSDATAGLGRRQAEDRADYSHGGCRGCPRPPDWMLCMHRGYEYGYYWPEQNKPAEGDGDWSECLCHRYQADIPYTRRNIDYLMSVPGPATIEAGECQRVACMHNSGISWCNLGNSSWTTPTGFSWIAHAANALLYNCDSLWDYGEWWSIGGTRHHPGVQIDVIVKNVGVGFHC
;
A
#
# COMPACT_ATOMS: atom_id res chain seq x y z
N MET A 1 32.90 -1.78 62.48
CA MET A 1 32.64 -0.79 63.55
C MET A 1 31.54 0.18 63.07
N LYS A 2 30.77 0.76 64.00
CA LYS A 2 29.97 2.02 63.94
C LYS A 2 29.19 2.42 62.65
N PHE A 3 27.85 2.47 62.79
CA PHE A 3 26.84 3.44 62.24
C PHE A 3 26.80 3.77 60.73
N ARG A 4 25.68 3.74 59.95
CA ARG A 4 24.19 3.82 60.10
C ARG A 4 23.58 5.25 60.08
N SER A 5 22.41 5.39 59.43
CA SER A 5 21.60 6.61 59.10
C SER A 5 22.13 7.50 57.95
N GLY A 6 21.31 8.20 57.14
CA GLY A 6 19.83 8.36 57.13
C GLY A 6 19.27 8.80 55.75
N ARG A 7 17.94 8.92 55.59
CA ARG A 7 17.24 9.28 54.33
C ARG A 7 16.70 10.73 54.33
N VAL A 8 16.26 11.18 53.13
CA VAL A 8 15.25 12.25 52.83
C VAL A 8 15.75 13.69 52.59
N ALA A 9 15.87 14.06 51.30
CA ALA A 9 15.39 15.29 50.62
C ALA A 9 15.95 15.24 49.17
N ALA A 10 15.22 15.15 48.06
CA ALA A 10 14.00 15.82 47.54
C ALA A 10 14.33 17.02 46.62
N PHE A 11 13.68 17.05 45.44
CA PHE A 11 13.72 18.07 44.37
C PHE A 11 15.03 18.27 43.56
N ALA A 12 15.16 17.47 42.50
CA ALA A 12 15.42 17.98 41.15
C ALA A 12 14.54 17.19 40.17
N VAL A 13 13.97 17.82 39.14
CA VAL A 13 12.96 17.25 38.23
C VAL A 13 13.35 17.54 36.78
N ALA A 14 12.99 16.61 35.88
CA ALA A 14 13.11 16.68 34.43
C ALA A 14 14.53 16.76 33.84
N ALA A 15 14.93 15.65 33.21
CA ALA A 15 15.79 15.66 32.04
C ALA A 15 15.19 14.64 31.05
N LEU A 16 14.54 15.15 30.00
CA LEU A 16 14.20 14.35 28.81
C LEU A 16 15.49 13.95 28.07
N SER A 17 15.39 13.05 27.10
CA SER A 17 16.51 12.55 26.28
C SER A 17 17.06 13.60 25.31
N VAL A 18 17.68 14.64 25.87
CA VAL A 18 18.68 15.47 25.22
C VAL A 18 19.80 14.53 24.73
N GLN A 19 20.13 14.54 23.43
CA GLN A 19 21.43 14.02 22.97
C GLN A 19 22.48 14.65 23.88
N PRO A 20 23.32 13.88 24.62
CA PRO A 20 24.19 14.44 25.64
C PRO A 20 25.03 15.54 25.02
N CYS A 21 24.65 16.78 25.33
CA CYS A 21 25.09 17.95 24.59
C CYS A 21 26.46 18.32 25.18
N LEU A 22 27.47 17.52 24.79
CA LEU A 22 28.81 17.60 25.33
C LEU A 22 29.27 19.05 25.21
N ALA A 23 29.43 19.69 26.37
CA ALA A 23 29.94 21.05 26.46
C ALA A 23 31.36 21.03 25.90
N GLN A 24 31.54 21.62 24.73
CA GLN A 24 32.83 21.73 24.10
C GLN A 24 33.50 23.02 24.59
N GLU A 25 34.64 22.85 25.25
CA GLU A 25 35.52 23.97 25.55
C GLU A 25 36.03 24.59 24.23
N PRO A 26 36.04 25.92 24.10
CA PRO A 26 36.40 26.58 22.86
C PRO A 26 37.90 26.43 22.58
N THR A 27 38.24 25.89 21.41
CA THR A 27 39.63 25.92 20.94
C THR A 27 39.93 27.32 20.44
N MET A 28 40.81 28.06 21.13
CA MET A 28 41.12 29.45 20.80
C MET A 28 42.04 29.54 19.58
N VAL A 29 41.47 29.87 18.41
CA VAL A 29 42.17 29.94 17.12
C VAL A 29 42.35 31.39 16.68
N LYS A 30 43.58 31.77 16.36
CA LYS A 30 43.88 33.06 15.70
C LYS A 30 43.80 32.88 14.18
N HIS A 31 42.79 33.49 13.58
CA HIS A 31 42.48 33.39 12.15
C HIS A 31 43.36 34.31 11.29
N GLU A 32 43.42 34.06 9.97
CA GLU A 32 44.21 34.84 8.99
C GLU A 32 43.85 36.34 8.99
N SER A 33 42.59 36.69 9.32
CA SER A 33 42.13 38.08 9.49
C SER A 33 42.63 38.79 10.78
N GLY A 34 43.45 38.13 11.59
CA GLY A 34 43.98 38.65 12.87
C GLY A 34 43.04 38.51 14.07
N ILE A 35 41.78 38.14 13.83
CA ILE A 35 40.74 37.90 14.84
C ILE A 35 41.04 36.60 15.60
N THR A 36 40.77 36.57 16.91
CA THR A 36 40.87 35.34 17.71
C THR A 36 39.48 34.84 18.06
N PHE A 37 39.14 33.64 17.58
CA PHE A 37 37.85 32.98 17.80
C PHE A 37 38.00 31.90 18.88
N GLY A 38 36.97 31.71 19.70
CA GLY A 38 36.71 30.40 20.28
C GLY A 38 36.03 29.53 19.24
N THR A 39 36.58 28.33 18.97
CA THR A 39 36.10 27.44 17.90
C THR A 39 35.64 26.08 18.43
N TRP A 40 34.65 25.52 17.75
CA TRP A 40 34.09 24.20 18.02
C TRP A 40 33.95 23.45 16.70
N SER A 41 34.34 22.18 16.70
CA SER A 41 34.44 21.37 15.47
C SER A 41 33.68 20.06 15.63
N ALA A 42 32.87 19.74 14.63
CA ALA A 42 32.36 18.38 14.44
C ALA A 42 33.38 17.59 13.62
N ALA A 43 33.98 16.57 14.24
CA ALA A 43 34.94 15.69 13.57
C ALA A 43 34.29 14.94 12.40
N ALA A 44 35.02 14.78 11.30
CA ALA A 44 34.54 14.01 10.16
C ALA A 44 34.46 12.51 10.51
N GLY A 45 33.32 11.89 10.22
CA GLY A 45 33.06 10.47 10.52
C GLY A 45 31.95 9.91 9.62
N GLY A 46 32.19 8.75 9.02
CA GLY A 46 31.28 8.17 8.03
C GLY A 46 31.09 9.11 6.83
N SER A 47 29.84 9.45 6.52
CA SER A 47 29.48 10.39 5.46
C SER A 47 29.44 11.86 5.88
N GLN A 48 29.85 12.19 7.12
CA GLN A 48 29.73 13.55 7.63
C GLN A 48 30.86 14.47 7.16
N ALA A 49 30.49 15.62 6.58
CA ALA A 49 31.43 16.67 6.21
C ALA A 49 31.98 17.37 7.46
N PRO A 50 33.26 17.80 7.43
CA PRO A 50 33.83 18.61 8.49
C PRO A 50 33.09 19.95 8.58
N PHE A 51 32.78 20.36 9.81
CA PHE A 51 32.12 21.62 10.13
C PHE A 51 32.79 22.23 11.36
N GLU A 52 33.22 23.48 11.22
CA GLU A 52 33.79 24.26 12.31
C GLU A 52 33.07 25.61 12.38
N PHE A 53 32.60 25.94 13.57
CA PHE A 53 32.07 27.26 13.89
C PHE A 53 33.00 27.94 14.89
N GLY A 54 33.30 29.21 14.64
CA GLY A 54 34.03 30.06 15.57
C GLY A 54 33.23 31.30 15.94
N MET A 55 33.37 31.77 17.18
CA MET A 55 32.77 33.00 17.65
C MET A 55 33.77 33.87 18.44
N ALA A 56 33.65 35.18 18.25
CA ALA A 56 34.23 36.21 19.11
C ALA A 56 33.13 37.19 19.52
N LEU A 57 33.20 37.70 20.76
CA LEU A 57 32.14 38.46 21.40
C LEU A 57 32.64 39.82 21.95
N PRO A 58 31.75 40.81 22.11
CA PRO A 58 32.05 42.04 22.86
C PRO A 58 32.59 41.77 24.27
N GLU A 59 33.42 42.69 24.77
CA GLU A 59 34.05 42.61 26.10
C GLU A 59 33.04 42.41 27.27
N ASN A 60 31.83 42.95 27.14
CA ASN A 60 30.75 42.82 28.12
C ASN A 60 29.75 41.68 27.84
N ALA A 61 29.93 40.87 26.80
CA ALA A 61 28.92 39.89 26.36
C ALA A 61 28.66 38.75 27.36
N LEU A 62 29.57 38.52 28.31
CA LEU A 62 29.43 37.53 29.39
C LEU A 62 28.80 38.14 30.66
N THR A 63 28.52 39.45 30.69
CA THR A 63 27.86 40.14 31.81
C THR A 63 26.57 40.88 31.39
N THR A 64 26.32 41.01 30.08
CA THR A 64 25.09 41.50 29.48
C THR A 64 24.89 40.77 28.16
N ASP A 65 23.66 40.31 27.87
CA ASP A 65 23.35 39.63 26.60
C ASP A 65 23.76 40.52 25.40
N SER A 66 24.63 40.00 24.53
CA SER A 66 24.99 40.68 23.29
C SER A 66 23.90 40.52 22.25
N THR A 67 23.67 41.55 21.44
CA THR A 67 22.82 41.47 20.23
C THR A 67 23.61 41.10 18.98
N GLU A 68 24.95 41.06 19.05
CA GLU A 68 25.84 40.77 17.93
C GLU A 68 27.06 39.92 18.29
N TYR A 69 27.66 39.30 17.27
CA TYR A 69 28.92 38.56 17.38
C TYR A 69 29.72 38.62 16.07
N ILE A 70 30.98 38.24 16.11
CA ILE A 70 31.77 37.96 14.90
C ILE A 70 31.90 36.44 14.79
N GLY A 71 31.45 35.91 13.66
CA GLY A 71 31.43 34.48 13.36
C GLY A 71 32.49 34.07 12.35
N LEU A 72 32.89 32.80 12.46
CA LEU A 72 33.62 32.02 11.48
C LEU A 72 32.77 30.78 11.18
N LEU A 73 32.51 30.50 9.90
CA LEU A 73 31.92 29.25 9.43
C LEU A 73 32.88 28.64 8.41
N ARG A 74 33.39 27.44 8.70
CA ARG A 74 34.21 26.62 7.79
C ARG A 74 33.50 25.30 7.56
N CYS A 75 33.24 24.98 6.29
CA CYS A 75 32.37 23.89 5.89
C CYS A 75 33.01 23.07 4.76
N GLY A 76 33.08 21.76 4.92
CA GLY A 76 33.59 20.85 3.89
C GLY A 76 32.72 20.85 2.63
N LYS A 77 33.37 20.83 1.46
CA LYS A 77 32.74 20.57 0.17
C LYS A 77 32.58 19.06 -0.02
N SER A 78 31.61 18.64 -0.83
CA SER A 78 31.40 17.20 -1.06
C SER A 78 32.37 16.66 -2.11
N SER A 79 32.72 15.37 -2.02
CA SER A 79 33.61 14.67 -2.97
C SER A 79 32.99 14.44 -4.36
N LYS A 80 32.00 15.26 -4.76
CA LYS A 80 31.23 15.15 -6.01
C LYS A 80 31.32 16.40 -6.90
N GLY A 81 31.96 17.48 -6.45
CA GLY A 81 32.19 18.70 -7.26
C GLY A 81 32.35 19.97 -6.42
N GLU A 82 32.23 21.13 -7.06
CA GLU A 82 32.40 22.46 -6.43
C GLU A 82 31.35 22.80 -5.35
N GLY A 83 30.33 21.95 -5.18
CA GLY A 83 29.13 22.22 -4.39
C GLY A 83 29.15 21.80 -2.92
N GLY A 84 28.10 22.24 -2.24
CA GLY A 84 27.80 21.98 -0.84
C GLY A 84 27.09 23.17 -0.20
N TRP A 85 26.46 22.95 0.95
CA TRP A 85 25.94 24.02 1.80
C TRP A 85 26.08 23.63 3.28
N CYS A 86 26.12 24.62 4.16
CA CYS A 86 26.05 24.42 5.60
C CYS A 86 25.10 25.43 6.26
N GLY A 87 24.59 25.05 7.43
CA GLY A 87 23.63 25.81 8.21
C GLY A 87 24.01 25.84 9.69
N LEU A 88 23.78 26.99 10.32
CA LEU A 88 23.89 27.23 11.76
C LEU A 88 22.51 27.66 12.30
N SER A 89 22.06 27.08 13.41
CA SER A 89 20.92 27.58 14.18
C SER A 89 21.38 28.33 15.43
N HIS A 90 20.73 29.47 15.68
CA HIS A 90 20.92 30.30 16.87
C HIS A 90 19.95 29.94 18.02
N GLY A 91 19.04 28.98 17.82
CA GLY A 91 18.01 28.61 18.79
C GLY A 91 18.57 28.19 20.15
N GLU A 92 17.90 28.54 21.25
CA GLU A 92 18.35 28.29 22.64
C GLU A 92 18.71 26.83 22.94
N SER A 93 18.15 25.87 22.19
CA SER A 93 18.42 24.42 22.27
C SER A 93 19.00 23.85 20.96
N GLY A 94 19.58 24.68 20.09
CA GLY A 94 20.12 24.29 18.78
C GLY A 94 19.06 23.88 17.73
N GLN A 95 17.77 24.07 18.03
CA GLN A 95 16.66 23.57 17.23
C GLN A 95 16.55 24.23 15.84
N MET A 96 16.03 23.52 14.84
CA MET A 96 15.76 24.07 13.51
C MET A 96 14.52 25.00 13.46
N ILE A 97 13.53 24.73 14.31
CA ILE A 97 12.20 25.36 14.25
C ILE A 97 12.07 26.51 15.26
N GLY A 98 11.39 27.59 14.89
CA GLY A 98 11.23 28.79 15.71
C GLY A 98 12.53 29.59 15.92
N ALA A 99 13.62 29.24 15.23
CA ALA A 99 14.96 29.77 15.42
C ALA A 99 15.50 30.51 14.19
N LEU A 100 16.36 31.51 14.40
CA LEU A 100 17.12 32.13 13.32
C LEU A 100 18.15 31.13 12.77
N LEU A 101 18.03 30.81 11.49
CA LEU A 101 18.98 29.95 10.76
C LEU A 101 19.86 30.81 9.85
N LEU A 102 21.15 30.52 9.79
CA LEU A 102 22.09 31.07 8.81
C LEU A 102 22.55 29.96 7.88
N VAL A 103 22.27 30.07 6.59
CA VAL A 103 22.72 29.13 5.55
C VAL A 103 23.85 29.77 4.73
N ALA A 104 24.90 29.01 4.42
CA ALA A 104 26.06 29.43 3.63
C ALA A 104 26.46 28.38 2.56
N TRP A 105 26.90 28.84 1.39
CA TRP A 105 27.32 27.99 0.26
C TRP A 105 28.35 28.71 -0.64
N PRO A 106 29.22 28.00 -1.36
CA PRO A 106 30.12 28.60 -2.34
C PRO A 106 29.38 28.92 -3.65
N HIS A 107 29.79 30.00 -4.31
CA HIS A 107 29.35 30.39 -5.65
C HIS A 107 30.50 31.12 -6.35
N GLY A 108 31.19 30.42 -7.26
CA GLY A 108 32.47 30.89 -7.80
C GLY A 108 33.55 30.97 -6.71
N ASP A 109 34.30 32.06 -6.69
CA ASP A 109 35.32 32.36 -5.66
C ASP A 109 34.74 32.93 -4.35
N GLN A 110 33.41 33.04 -4.25
CA GLN A 110 32.72 33.72 -3.15
C GLN A 110 31.91 32.74 -2.32
N VAL A 111 31.65 33.08 -1.06
CA VAL A 111 30.66 32.41 -0.22
C VAL A 111 29.45 33.33 -0.09
N LEU A 112 28.28 32.83 -0.50
CA LEU A 112 27.00 33.49 -0.33
C LEU A 112 26.31 32.96 0.94
N THR A 113 25.42 33.78 1.50
CA THR A 113 24.75 33.55 2.78
C THR A 113 23.30 34.02 2.74
N SER A 114 22.41 33.32 3.45
CA SER A 114 21.00 33.68 3.59
C SER A 114 20.53 33.43 5.02
N PHE A 115 19.84 34.40 5.63
CA PHE A 115 19.09 34.14 6.86
C PHE A 115 17.74 33.51 6.54
N ARG A 116 17.40 32.50 7.34
CA ARG A 116 16.31 31.57 7.08
C ARG A 116 15.53 31.32 8.37
N TYR A 117 14.22 31.09 8.23
CA TYR A 117 13.32 30.91 9.36
C TYR A 117 12.19 29.94 9.00
N VAL A 118 11.76 29.12 9.97
CA VAL A 118 10.67 28.15 9.78
C VAL A 118 10.08 27.73 11.12
N THR A 119 8.77 27.52 11.17
CA THR A 119 8.01 27.09 12.36
C THR A 119 7.73 25.58 12.39
N GLY A 120 8.35 24.81 11.49
CA GLY A 120 8.17 23.36 11.35
C GLY A 120 9.24 22.73 10.44
N TYR A 121 9.30 21.41 10.38
CA TYR A 121 10.29 20.68 9.57
C TYR A 121 9.96 20.69 8.06
N ALA A 122 10.09 21.86 7.46
CA ALA A 122 9.92 22.16 6.04
C ALA A 122 11.14 22.95 5.52
N PHE A 123 11.20 23.20 4.20
CA PHE A 123 12.23 24.07 3.64
C PHE A 123 12.07 25.50 4.19
N PRO A 124 13.10 26.13 4.77
CA PRO A 124 12.92 27.37 5.51
C PRO A 124 12.79 28.60 4.59
N GLY A 125 11.85 29.48 4.94
CA GLY A 125 11.63 30.75 4.24
C GLY A 125 12.76 31.75 4.54
N VAL A 126 12.84 32.82 3.75
CA VAL A 126 13.73 33.95 4.05
C VAL A 126 13.31 34.61 5.37
N TYR A 127 14.27 34.83 6.26
CA TYR A 127 14.02 35.57 7.50
C TYR A 127 13.85 37.07 7.21
N LYS A 128 12.87 37.71 7.86
CA LYS A 128 12.46 39.11 7.56
C LYS A 128 12.78 40.13 8.64
N GLY A 129 13.23 39.71 9.83
CA GLY A 129 13.58 40.61 10.93
C GLY A 129 15.00 41.20 10.82
N ASP A 130 15.43 41.94 11.83
CA ASP A 130 16.60 42.84 11.79
C ASP A 130 18.00 42.18 11.74
N ALA A 131 18.08 40.86 11.52
CA ALA A 131 19.37 40.14 11.49
C ALA A 131 20.17 40.48 10.23
N LYS A 132 21.40 40.97 10.41
CA LYS A 132 22.27 41.43 9.33
C LYS A 132 23.65 40.78 9.40
N LEU A 133 24.07 40.16 8.29
CA LEU A 133 25.40 39.62 8.08
C LEU A 133 26.21 40.59 7.21
N THR A 134 27.43 40.92 7.62
CA THR A 134 28.41 41.65 6.78
C THR A 134 29.73 40.90 6.82
N GLN A 135 30.32 40.57 5.66
CA GLN A 135 31.52 39.73 5.63
C GLN A 135 32.79 40.55 5.96
N ILE A 136 33.76 39.84 6.53
CA ILE A 136 35.14 40.29 6.78
C ILE A 136 36.05 39.65 5.73
N SER A 137 35.96 38.32 5.60
CA SER A 137 36.68 37.53 4.60
C SER A 137 35.86 36.30 4.19
N SER A 138 36.13 35.76 3.02
CA SER A 138 35.61 34.46 2.59
C SER A 138 36.58 33.81 1.60
N LYS A 139 36.63 32.49 1.62
CA LYS A 139 37.63 31.65 0.95
C LYS A 139 36.95 30.39 0.43
N VAL A 140 37.19 30.04 -0.83
CA VAL A 140 36.76 28.77 -1.43
C VAL A 140 38.02 28.02 -1.84
N THR A 141 38.11 26.75 -1.47
CA THR A 141 39.18 25.82 -1.82
C THR A 141 38.57 24.58 -2.49
N ASP A 142 39.37 23.57 -2.82
CA ASP A 142 38.83 22.30 -3.31
C ASP A 142 38.08 21.53 -2.22
N ASP A 143 38.65 21.43 -1.01
CA ASP A 143 38.13 20.64 0.11
C ASP A 143 37.08 21.35 0.97
N TYR A 144 37.14 22.68 1.08
CA TYR A 144 36.27 23.45 1.98
C TYR A 144 35.94 24.86 1.46
N PHE A 145 34.85 25.43 1.96
CA PHE A 145 34.55 26.85 1.86
C PHE A 145 34.42 27.48 3.26
N GLU A 146 34.70 28.77 3.36
CA GLU A 146 34.84 29.48 4.62
C GLU A 146 34.36 30.93 4.51
N VAL A 147 33.67 31.40 5.54
CA VAL A 147 33.25 32.79 5.68
C VAL A 147 33.45 33.29 7.10
N THR A 148 34.10 34.44 7.22
CA THR A 148 34.26 35.21 8.45
C THR A 148 33.40 36.46 8.35
N TYR A 149 32.53 36.72 9.33
CA TYR A 149 31.46 37.71 9.21
C TYR A 149 31.10 38.34 10.55
N ARG A 150 30.57 39.57 10.54
CA ARG A 150 29.86 40.16 11.68
C ARG A 150 28.37 39.87 11.54
N CYS A 151 27.76 39.39 12.61
CA CYS A 151 26.33 39.07 12.69
C CYS A 151 25.67 40.03 13.68
N GLN A 152 24.90 40.99 13.18
CA GLN A 152 24.22 42.02 13.98
C GLN A 152 22.74 41.67 14.10
N GLY A 153 22.16 41.73 15.30
CA GLY A 153 20.76 41.34 15.50
C GLY A 153 20.51 39.84 15.30
N CYS A 154 21.53 39.00 15.51
CA CYS A 154 21.44 37.54 15.30
C CYS A 154 21.16 36.75 16.58
N LEU A 155 21.32 37.38 17.75
CA LEU A 155 21.13 36.76 19.08
C LEU A 155 19.75 37.09 19.69
N ALA A 156 18.88 37.73 18.91
CA ALA A 156 17.46 37.90 19.16
C ALA A 156 16.74 37.97 17.81
N TRP A 157 15.60 37.30 17.66
CA TRP A 157 14.84 37.25 16.41
C TRP A 157 13.34 37.25 16.67
N GLU A 158 12.60 37.81 15.71
CA GLU A 158 11.13 37.78 15.67
C GLU A 158 10.69 37.65 14.21
N GLN A 159 9.77 36.72 13.93
CA GLN A 159 9.10 36.66 12.64
C GLN A 159 7.70 36.06 12.77
N ASP A 160 6.74 36.69 12.07
CA ASP A 160 5.36 36.22 11.90
C ASP A 160 4.63 35.94 13.25
N GLY A 161 5.11 36.54 14.36
CA GLY A 161 4.58 36.43 15.72
C GLY A 161 5.32 35.43 16.63
N ASP A 162 6.31 34.70 16.12
CA ASP A 162 7.18 33.80 16.88
C ASP A 162 8.54 34.47 17.12
N ALA A 163 9.07 34.36 18.35
CA ALA A 163 10.21 35.15 18.82
C ALA A 163 11.11 34.38 19.78
N GLY A 164 12.42 34.55 19.63
CA GLY A 164 13.43 33.88 20.45
C GLY A 164 14.73 34.68 20.57
N LYS A 165 15.64 34.21 21.41
CA LYS A 165 16.95 34.86 21.64
C LYS A 165 18.05 33.84 21.97
N ALA A 166 19.26 34.33 22.20
CA ALA A 166 20.43 33.53 22.60
C ALA A 166 21.23 34.32 23.67
N SER A 167 21.23 33.82 24.90
CA SER A 167 21.66 34.59 26.08
C SER A 167 23.16 34.43 26.37
N THR A 168 24.01 35.26 25.76
CA THR A 168 25.48 35.18 25.95
C THR A 168 25.93 35.41 27.39
N SER A 169 25.14 36.12 28.21
CA SER A 169 25.45 36.34 29.63
C SER A 169 25.29 35.08 30.50
N GLN A 170 24.74 33.99 29.97
CA GLN A 170 24.76 32.68 30.64
C GLN A 170 26.09 31.93 30.46
N GLY A 171 27.03 32.47 29.66
CA GLY A 171 28.34 31.85 29.44
C GLY A 171 28.31 30.57 28.58
N PHE A 172 27.15 30.22 28.02
CA PHE A 172 26.92 28.99 27.26
C PHE A 172 25.84 29.22 26.21
N LEU A 173 25.98 28.61 25.02
CA LEU A 173 24.91 28.47 24.02
C LEU A 173 24.79 27.01 23.59
N VAL A 174 23.61 26.59 23.13
CA VAL A 174 23.46 25.37 22.32
C VAL A 174 23.43 25.78 20.86
N LEU A 175 24.31 25.20 20.04
CA LEU A 175 24.42 25.52 18.61
C LEU A 175 24.01 24.32 17.77
N GLY A 176 23.04 24.53 16.88
CA GLY A 176 22.63 23.54 15.89
C GLY A 176 23.44 23.68 14.60
N ARG A 177 23.90 22.57 14.02
CA ARG A 177 24.52 22.53 12.69
C ARG A 177 23.73 21.68 11.71
N ALA A 178 23.87 22.00 10.43
CA ALA A 178 23.44 21.21 9.29
C ALA A 178 24.43 21.35 8.13
N SER A 179 24.54 20.36 7.25
CA SER A 179 25.22 20.49 5.97
C SER A 179 24.70 19.49 4.93
N GLY A 180 24.76 19.87 3.66
CA GLY A 180 24.41 18.99 2.55
C GLY A 180 25.40 19.05 1.38
N SER A 181 25.36 18.04 0.51
CA SER A 181 26.29 17.83 -0.59
C SER A 181 25.96 18.62 -1.86
N ASP A 182 24.69 19.02 -2.02
CA ASP A 182 24.21 19.81 -3.16
C ASP A 182 24.71 21.27 -3.14
N THR A 183 24.91 21.87 -4.30
CA THR A 183 24.79 23.33 -4.45
C THR A 183 23.31 23.72 -4.40
N PRO A 184 22.90 24.77 -3.65
CA PRO A 184 21.54 25.27 -3.70
C PRO A 184 21.12 25.70 -5.12
N SER A 185 19.85 25.53 -5.49
CA SER A 185 19.31 25.99 -6.78
C SER A 185 19.23 27.52 -6.82
N SER A 186 19.42 28.13 -8.00
CA SER A 186 19.63 29.59 -8.10
C SER A 186 20.66 30.11 -7.07
N PRO A 187 21.87 29.50 -7.02
CA PRO A 187 22.86 29.83 -5.99
C PRO A 187 23.30 31.30 -6.04
N GLU A 188 23.12 31.97 -7.18
CA GLU A 188 23.33 33.40 -7.37
C GLU A 188 22.35 34.30 -6.60
N CYS A 189 21.20 33.79 -6.15
CA CYS A 189 20.10 34.58 -5.57
C CYS A 189 19.71 34.07 -4.17
N PRO A 190 20.34 34.58 -3.08
CA PRO A 190 20.12 34.16 -1.69
C PRO A 190 18.67 34.09 -1.20
N ASP A 191 17.75 34.86 -1.78
CA ASP A 191 16.34 34.83 -1.39
C ASP A 191 15.58 33.64 -2.02
N LYS A 192 15.96 33.25 -3.24
CA LYS A 192 15.28 32.20 -4.02
C LYS A 192 15.94 30.81 -3.91
N ILE A 193 17.00 30.66 -3.11
CA ILE A 193 17.65 29.35 -2.99
C ILE A 193 16.68 28.27 -2.51
N VAL A 194 16.84 27.07 -3.09
CA VAL A 194 16.28 25.83 -2.57
C VAL A 194 17.42 24.81 -2.53
N HIS A 195 17.68 24.24 -1.36
CA HIS A 195 18.71 23.22 -1.17
C HIS A 195 18.08 21.90 -0.72
N GLY A 196 18.84 20.81 -0.87
CA GLY A 196 18.44 19.49 -0.39
C GLY A 196 18.31 19.40 1.13
N PHE A 197 17.92 18.22 1.60
CA PHE A 197 18.07 17.84 3.00
C PHE A 197 19.56 17.82 3.38
N HIS A 198 19.87 17.96 4.67
CA HIS A 198 21.24 17.95 5.18
C HIS A 198 21.82 16.52 5.23
N ASP A 199 22.25 16.02 4.08
CA ASP A 199 22.76 14.66 3.86
C ASP A 199 24.24 14.46 4.26
N THR A 200 25.01 15.53 4.45
CA THR A 200 26.40 15.48 4.92
C THR A 200 26.55 15.77 6.41
N GLY A 201 25.44 15.84 7.15
CA GLY A 201 25.45 15.85 8.61
C GLY A 201 24.53 16.90 9.22
N PHE A 202 24.08 16.62 10.45
CA PHE A 202 23.37 17.56 11.31
C PHE A 202 23.61 17.18 12.77
N GLY A 203 23.16 18.02 13.70
CA GLY A 203 23.24 17.76 15.14
C GLY A 203 23.44 19.05 15.92
N GLN A 204 23.66 18.94 17.23
CA GLN A 204 23.84 20.09 18.12
C GLN A 204 24.91 19.83 19.17
N TYR A 205 25.55 20.89 19.67
CA TYR A 205 26.56 20.81 20.73
C TYR A 205 26.51 22.03 21.65
N GLY A 206 27.03 21.86 22.86
CA GLY A 206 27.16 22.94 23.84
C GLY A 206 28.42 23.75 23.58
N ALA A 207 28.29 25.06 23.49
CA ALA A 207 29.36 26.00 23.20
C ALA A 207 29.64 26.85 24.46
N VAL A 208 30.71 26.51 25.19
CA VAL A 208 31.15 27.26 26.38
C VAL A 208 31.82 28.57 25.93
N LEU A 209 31.35 29.71 26.45
CA LEU A 209 31.74 31.05 25.95
C LEU A 209 32.92 31.69 26.70
N GLU A 210 33.57 30.96 27.61
CA GLU A 210 34.68 31.50 28.40
C GLU A 210 35.87 31.91 27.49
N GLY A 211 36.42 33.10 27.71
CA GLY A 211 37.54 33.63 26.91
C GLY A 211 37.18 34.21 25.53
N LEU A 212 35.91 34.16 25.10
CA LEU A 212 35.45 34.71 23.81
C LEU A 212 35.12 36.20 23.84
N ALA A 213 34.83 36.78 25.00
CA ALA A 213 34.63 38.22 25.18
C ALA A 213 35.97 38.96 25.16
N ARG A 214 36.13 39.96 24.28
CA ARG A 214 37.44 40.61 24.01
C ARG A 214 37.34 42.12 23.88
N SER A 215 38.30 42.82 24.49
CA SER A 215 38.49 44.27 24.34
C SER A 215 38.79 44.67 22.89
N GLU A 216 39.40 43.77 22.13
CA GLU A 216 39.74 43.91 20.72
C GLU A 216 38.51 43.80 19.80
N TYR A 217 37.36 43.31 20.29
CA TYR A 217 36.16 43.04 19.49
C TYR A 217 35.73 44.23 18.62
N SER A 218 35.70 45.43 19.21
CA SER A 218 35.28 46.64 18.49
C SER A 218 36.20 47.01 17.31
N GLN A 219 37.47 46.62 17.36
CA GLN A 219 38.41 46.78 16.24
C GLN A 219 38.16 45.71 15.17
N TRP A 220 37.96 44.46 15.59
CA TRP A 220 37.64 43.34 14.69
C TRP A 220 36.29 43.52 13.97
N ALA A 221 35.28 44.06 14.66
CA ALA A 221 33.96 44.38 14.11
C ALA A 221 34.02 45.50 13.04
N GLY A 222 35.06 46.34 13.10
CA GLY A 222 35.36 47.37 12.08
C GLY A 222 35.93 46.79 10.78
N LEU A 223 36.36 45.53 10.75
CA LEU A 223 36.82 44.85 9.53
C LEU A 223 35.66 44.41 8.62
N ALA A 224 34.43 44.37 9.15
CA ALA A 224 33.23 43.88 8.45
C ALA A 224 32.74 44.87 7.39
N THR A 225 33.40 44.83 6.23
CA THR A 225 33.24 45.78 5.11
C THR A 225 32.94 45.10 3.77
N LYS A 226 33.15 43.78 3.65
CA LYS A 226 32.88 43.03 2.42
C LYS A 226 31.38 42.77 2.30
N THR A 227 30.76 43.46 1.34
CA THR A 227 29.38 43.15 0.89
C THR A 227 29.46 42.15 -0.25
N VAL A 228 28.71 41.05 -0.15
CA VAL A 228 28.57 40.05 -1.21
C VAL A 228 27.10 40.06 -1.64
N SER A 229 26.84 40.48 -2.88
CA SER A 229 25.48 40.73 -3.38
C SER A 229 25.06 39.62 -4.35
N GLY A 230 23.89 39.02 -4.11
CA GLY A 230 23.27 38.10 -5.05
C GLY A 230 22.62 38.80 -6.26
N SER A 231 22.47 38.06 -7.35
CA SER A 231 21.84 38.50 -8.61
C SER A 231 20.50 37.81 -8.82
N CYS A 232 19.43 38.40 -8.27
CA CYS A 232 18.07 37.87 -8.39
C CYS A 232 17.38 38.34 -9.69
N GLY A 233 17.84 37.81 -10.84
CA GLY A 233 17.41 38.23 -12.18
C GLY A 233 15.89 38.27 -12.39
N VAL A 234 15.43 39.31 -13.08
CA VAL A 234 14.06 39.45 -13.61
C VAL A 234 14.08 39.07 -15.08
N SER A 235 13.29 38.06 -15.47
CA SER A 235 13.18 37.61 -16.85
C SER A 235 12.39 38.60 -17.72
N SER A 236 12.99 39.10 -18.79
CA SER A 236 12.29 39.79 -19.88
C SER A 236 13.00 39.52 -21.21
N PRO A 237 12.28 39.32 -22.35
CA PRO A 237 12.87 38.76 -23.56
C PRO A 237 13.40 39.83 -24.53
N THR A 238 14.60 39.61 -25.08
CA THR A 238 15.13 40.39 -26.21
C THR A 238 15.70 39.47 -27.28
N THR A 239 14.98 39.32 -28.39
CA THR A 239 15.50 38.73 -29.63
C THR A 239 16.36 39.72 -30.39
N THR A 240 17.62 39.38 -30.67
CA THR A 240 18.39 39.99 -31.77
C THR A 240 19.18 38.89 -32.48
N ALA A 241 19.09 38.81 -33.80
CA ALA A 241 19.80 37.83 -34.62
C ALA A 241 20.74 38.52 -35.62
N ALA A 242 22.02 38.14 -35.58
CA ALA A 242 23.02 38.30 -36.63
C ALA A 242 24.25 37.47 -36.22
N THR A 243 25.11 36.87 -37.04
CA THR A 243 25.20 36.49 -38.47
C THR A 243 26.57 35.79 -38.58
N MET A 244 26.72 34.83 -39.49
CA MET A 244 27.95 34.05 -39.77
C MET A 244 29.27 34.87 -39.85
N THR A 245 30.40 34.29 -39.41
CA THR A 245 31.59 34.06 -40.28
C THR A 245 32.68 33.11 -39.72
N SER A 246 32.98 32.06 -40.49
CA SER A 246 34.29 31.42 -40.80
C SER A 246 35.43 31.20 -39.76
N ALA A 247 35.74 29.91 -39.57
CA ALA A 247 37.07 29.27 -39.68
C ALA A 247 38.11 29.33 -38.52
N PRO A 248 38.99 28.29 -38.37
CA PRO A 248 39.89 28.09 -37.22
C PRO A 248 41.33 28.61 -37.46
N PRO A 249 42.23 28.54 -36.44
CA PRO A 249 43.26 27.48 -36.51
C PRO A 249 43.81 26.91 -35.17
N THR A 250 44.49 25.77 -35.30
CA THR A 250 45.63 25.25 -34.51
C THR A 250 45.52 24.95 -33.00
N SER A 251 45.94 23.72 -32.70
CA SER A 251 46.31 23.19 -31.38
C SER A 251 47.58 23.80 -30.79
N VAL A 252 47.67 23.81 -29.45
CA VAL A 252 48.92 23.73 -28.70
C VAL A 252 48.80 22.58 -27.70
N GLU A 253 49.73 21.63 -27.74
CA GLU A 253 49.83 20.60 -26.71
C GLU A 253 50.45 21.19 -25.43
N THR A 254 49.91 20.86 -24.27
CA THR A 254 50.56 21.15 -22.98
C THR A 254 50.52 19.88 -22.13
N THR A 255 51.51 19.01 -22.35
CA THR A 255 51.68 17.78 -21.57
C THR A 255 52.07 18.12 -20.13
N VAL A 256 51.19 17.83 -19.18
CA VAL A 256 51.45 17.88 -17.73
C VAL A 256 51.26 16.47 -17.17
N PRO A 257 52.07 15.99 -16.20
CA PRO A 257 52.19 14.55 -15.96
C PRO A 257 50.92 13.87 -15.45
N ALA A 258 50.73 12.62 -15.84
CA ALA A 258 49.72 11.73 -15.27
C ALA A 258 50.12 11.35 -13.83
N THR A 259 49.73 12.17 -12.85
CA THR A 259 49.75 11.79 -11.45
C THR A 259 48.76 10.66 -11.26
N THR A 260 49.25 9.45 -11.01
CA THR A 260 48.43 8.26 -10.76
C THR A 260 47.75 8.36 -9.41
N THR A 261 46.61 9.06 -9.37
CA THR A 261 45.62 8.84 -8.32
C THR A 261 45.22 7.37 -8.35
N THR A 262 45.60 6.63 -7.31
CA THR A 262 45.08 5.29 -7.05
C THR A 262 43.60 5.41 -6.74
N SER A 263 42.79 5.38 -7.81
CA SER A 263 41.34 5.24 -7.70
C SER A 263 41.00 4.15 -6.70
N ALA A 264 40.08 4.44 -5.77
CA ALA A 264 39.48 3.41 -4.94
C ALA A 264 38.94 2.32 -5.90
N PRO A 265 39.20 1.03 -5.63
CA PRO A 265 38.94 -0.04 -6.60
C PRO A 265 37.48 0.02 -7.03
N ALA A 266 37.26 0.16 -8.35
CA ALA A 266 35.93 0.35 -8.91
C ALA A 266 35.01 -0.80 -8.48
N VAL A 267 33.94 -0.45 -7.74
CA VAL A 267 32.99 -1.41 -7.19
C VAL A 267 32.38 -2.22 -8.33
N THR A 268 32.84 -3.47 -8.45
CA THR A 268 32.52 -4.34 -9.58
C THR A 268 31.32 -5.19 -9.21
N PHE A 269 30.13 -4.66 -9.50
CA PHE A 269 28.86 -5.35 -9.27
C PHE A 269 28.75 -6.64 -10.09
N THR A 270 27.86 -7.54 -9.66
CA THR A 270 27.61 -8.80 -10.38
C THR A 270 26.98 -8.50 -11.75
N PRO A 271 27.45 -9.09 -12.86
CA PRO A 271 26.76 -8.96 -14.14
C PRO A 271 25.31 -9.45 -14.07
N ALA A 272 24.39 -8.70 -14.67
CA ALA A 272 22.97 -9.04 -14.75
C ALA A 272 22.73 -10.49 -15.21
N PRO A 273 21.75 -11.23 -14.64
CA PRO A 273 21.42 -12.58 -15.09
C PRO A 273 21.16 -12.67 -16.60
N SER A 274 21.87 -13.58 -17.26
CA SER A 274 21.71 -13.88 -18.70
C SER A 274 20.47 -14.73 -19.03
N SER A 275 19.73 -15.18 -18.02
CA SER A 275 18.48 -15.93 -18.16
C SER A 275 17.31 -14.97 -18.46
N GLU A 276 16.44 -15.35 -19.39
CA GLU A 276 15.14 -14.69 -19.58
C GLU A 276 14.12 -15.23 -18.57
N PHE A 277 13.16 -14.37 -18.17
CA PHE A 277 12.09 -14.73 -17.23
C PHE A 277 10.68 -14.49 -17.83
N ASP A 278 9.72 -15.37 -17.55
CA ASP A 278 8.30 -15.16 -17.85
C ASP A 278 7.80 -13.90 -17.11
N TYR A 279 8.26 -13.68 -15.87
CA TYR A 279 7.92 -12.52 -15.07
C TYR A 279 9.14 -11.92 -14.37
N ILE A 280 9.31 -10.61 -14.52
CA ILE A 280 10.19 -9.81 -13.66
C ILE A 280 9.31 -8.93 -12.77
N VAL A 281 9.44 -9.10 -11.46
CA VAL A 281 8.73 -8.33 -10.42
C VAL A 281 9.71 -7.37 -9.76
N VAL A 282 9.37 -6.08 -9.74
CA VAL A 282 10.26 -4.99 -9.33
C VAL A 282 9.79 -4.42 -7.98
N GLY A 283 10.58 -4.62 -6.93
CA GLY A 283 10.28 -4.25 -5.55
C GLY A 283 9.63 -5.41 -4.78
N ALA A 284 10.26 -5.85 -3.70
CA ALA A 284 9.81 -6.93 -2.82
C ALA A 284 8.99 -6.39 -1.64
N GLY A 285 8.09 -5.45 -1.90
CA GLY A 285 7.10 -4.96 -0.93
C GLY A 285 5.90 -5.91 -0.76
N ALA A 286 4.87 -5.43 -0.06
CA ALA A 286 3.63 -6.17 0.20
C ALA A 286 2.96 -6.75 -1.07
N GLY A 287 2.92 -5.97 -2.15
CA GLY A 287 2.41 -6.44 -3.45
C GLY A 287 3.37 -7.40 -4.16
N GLY A 288 4.65 -7.01 -4.26
CA GLY A 288 5.66 -7.72 -5.04
C GLY A 288 6.02 -9.11 -4.54
N ILE A 289 6.18 -9.29 -3.22
CA ILE A 289 6.36 -10.61 -2.61
C ILE A 289 5.17 -11.53 -2.96
N THR A 290 3.95 -11.00 -2.80
CA THR A 290 2.72 -11.76 -2.97
C THR A 290 2.52 -12.18 -4.41
N VAL A 291 2.62 -11.25 -5.37
CA VAL A 291 2.44 -11.56 -6.80
C VAL A 291 3.52 -12.53 -7.31
N ALA A 292 4.77 -12.41 -6.83
CA ALA A 292 5.86 -13.31 -7.20
C ALA A 292 5.66 -14.75 -6.68
N ASP A 293 5.11 -14.94 -5.47
CA ASP A 293 4.68 -16.25 -4.98
C ASP A 293 3.58 -16.83 -5.88
N LYS A 294 2.52 -16.07 -6.17
CA LYS A 294 1.38 -16.59 -6.95
C LYS A 294 1.75 -16.98 -8.38
N LEU A 295 2.68 -16.26 -9.00
CA LEU A 295 3.18 -16.57 -10.35
C LEU A 295 4.09 -17.79 -10.35
N SER A 296 5.02 -17.89 -9.39
CA SER A 296 5.92 -19.05 -9.28
C SER A 296 5.20 -20.32 -8.83
N GLU A 297 4.10 -20.20 -8.07
CA GLU A 297 3.16 -21.29 -7.73
C GLU A 297 2.50 -21.93 -8.97
N LYS A 298 2.47 -21.24 -10.11
CA LYS A 298 2.00 -21.78 -11.41
C LYS A 298 3.13 -22.22 -12.35
N GLY A 299 4.36 -22.32 -11.85
CA GLY A 299 5.50 -22.87 -12.60
C GLY A 299 6.19 -21.90 -13.57
N HIS A 300 5.76 -20.64 -13.63
CA HIS A 300 6.44 -19.59 -14.40
C HIS A 300 7.85 -19.30 -13.87
N SER A 301 8.78 -18.92 -14.74
CA SER A 301 10.08 -18.39 -14.30
C SER A 301 9.92 -16.95 -13.78
N VAL A 302 10.17 -16.74 -12.49
CA VAL A 302 9.95 -15.46 -11.80
C VAL A 302 11.26 -14.93 -11.21
N LEU A 303 11.64 -13.71 -11.59
CA LEU A 303 12.67 -12.94 -10.90
C LEU A 303 12.01 -11.85 -10.05
N LEU A 304 12.30 -11.82 -8.75
CA LEU A 304 11.97 -10.71 -7.85
C LEU A 304 13.24 -9.89 -7.60
N ILE A 305 13.18 -8.60 -7.88
CA ILE A 305 14.29 -7.65 -7.74
C ILE A 305 13.99 -6.68 -6.60
N GLU A 306 14.89 -6.55 -5.63
CA GLU A 306 14.79 -5.62 -4.50
C GLU A 306 15.99 -4.67 -4.45
N LYS A 307 15.69 -3.38 -4.26
CA LYS A 307 16.67 -2.29 -4.15
C LYS A 307 17.48 -2.38 -2.85
N GLY A 308 16.82 -2.73 -1.76
CA GLY A 308 17.40 -2.79 -0.42
C GLY A 308 18.12 -4.10 -0.09
N PRO A 309 18.83 -4.13 1.06
CA PRO A 309 19.42 -5.34 1.62
C PRO A 309 18.36 -6.26 2.30
N PRO A 310 18.74 -7.49 2.68
CA PRO A 310 17.91 -8.36 3.51
C PRO A 310 17.56 -7.77 4.89
N SER A 311 16.37 -8.14 5.42
CA SER A 311 15.77 -7.55 6.62
C SER A 311 15.64 -8.51 7.80
N THR A 312 14.60 -9.35 7.83
CA THR A 312 14.35 -10.37 8.86
C THR A 312 15.42 -11.46 8.83
N GLY A 313 15.75 -12.03 9.99
CA GLY A 313 16.84 -13.00 10.17
C GLY A 313 16.76 -14.23 9.29
N TYR A 314 15.55 -14.68 8.96
CA TYR A 314 15.31 -15.79 8.03
C TYR A 314 15.91 -15.55 6.63
N TRP A 315 15.97 -14.29 6.18
CA TRP A 315 16.53 -13.90 4.88
C TRP A 315 18.01 -13.51 4.93
N GLY A 316 18.69 -13.74 6.06
CA GLY A 316 20.10 -13.38 6.24
C GLY A 316 20.34 -11.91 6.57
N GLY A 317 19.31 -11.18 7.03
CA GLY A 317 19.48 -9.84 7.56
C GLY A 317 20.35 -9.81 8.82
N THR A 318 21.09 -8.73 9.03
CA THR A 318 22.08 -8.60 10.11
C THR A 318 21.79 -7.49 11.11
N MET A 319 21.09 -6.43 10.70
CA MET A 319 20.84 -5.21 11.50
C MET A 319 20.10 -5.51 12.81
N ARG A 320 20.77 -5.36 13.96
CA ARG A 320 20.24 -5.76 15.28
C ARG A 320 20.86 -4.93 16.42
N PRO A 321 20.21 -4.81 17.59
CA PRO A 321 20.86 -4.40 18.82
C PRO A 321 21.69 -5.56 19.42
N ASP A 322 22.61 -5.24 20.32
CA ASP A 322 23.59 -6.23 20.83
C ASP A 322 22.96 -7.42 21.58
N TRP A 323 21.83 -7.22 22.26
CA TRP A 323 21.11 -8.30 22.95
C TRP A 323 20.50 -9.37 22.01
N LEU A 324 20.52 -9.13 20.69
CA LEU A 324 20.17 -10.14 19.67
C LEU A 324 21.40 -10.81 19.03
N ASN A 325 22.63 -10.50 19.43
CA ASN A 325 23.85 -11.02 18.78
C ASN A 325 23.99 -12.54 18.82
N GLU A 326 23.61 -13.19 19.93
CA GLU A 326 23.64 -14.67 20.05
C GLU A 326 22.47 -15.38 19.32
N THR A 327 21.60 -14.62 18.65
CA THR A 327 20.40 -15.12 17.96
C THR A 327 20.54 -15.01 16.43
N LYS A 328 19.50 -15.46 15.71
CA LYS A 328 19.33 -15.12 14.28
C LYS A 328 18.45 -13.89 14.04
N LEU A 329 17.84 -13.31 15.09
CA LEU A 329 16.88 -12.23 14.98
C LEU A 329 17.54 -10.90 14.61
N THR A 330 16.75 -10.03 14.00
CA THR A 330 17.10 -8.66 13.62
C THR A 330 16.09 -7.66 14.19
N ARG A 331 16.39 -6.37 14.03
CA ARG A 331 15.46 -5.26 14.35
C ARG A 331 14.10 -5.35 13.64
N PHE A 332 14.00 -6.17 12.60
CA PHE A 332 12.79 -6.37 11.84
C PHE A 332 11.97 -7.57 12.34
N ASP A 333 12.58 -8.57 12.98
CA ASP A 333 11.84 -9.75 13.50
C ASP A 333 11.02 -9.42 14.76
N VAL A 334 11.57 -8.57 15.63
CA VAL A 334 11.00 -8.26 16.96
C VAL A 334 9.93 -7.17 16.87
N PRO A 335 8.66 -7.46 17.23
CA PRO A 335 7.59 -6.46 17.23
C PRO A 335 7.89 -5.22 18.07
N GLY A 336 8.46 -5.40 19.27
CA GLY A 336 8.82 -4.31 20.18
C GLY A 336 9.94 -3.40 19.69
N LEU A 337 10.62 -3.70 18.58
CA LEU A 337 11.67 -2.84 18.01
C LEU A 337 11.16 -2.02 16.81
N CYS A 338 9.88 -2.11 16.42
CA CYS A 338 9.42 -1.46 15.19
C CYS A 338 9.47 0.08 15.23
N ASN A 339 9.35 0.71 16.40
CA ASN A 339 9.40 2.18 16.51
C ASN A 339 10.83 2.75 16.31
N GLN A 340 11.86 1.90 16.37
CA GLN A 340 13.26 2.32 16.17
C GLN A 340 13.51 2.92 14.77
N ILE A 341 12.64 2.63 13.78
CA ILE A 341 12.68 3.26 12.44
C ILE A 341 12.58 4.81 12.49
N TRP A 342 12.05 5.39 13.57
CA TRP A 342 11.94 6.85 13.72
C TRP A 342 13.15 7.47 14.42
N ALA A 343 13.89 6.70 15.23
CA ALA A 343 15.14 7.15 15.87
C ALA A 343 16.35 6.92 14.94
N ASP A 344 16.41 5.76 14.29
CA ASP A 344 17.39 5.42 13.26
C ASP A 344 16.72 4.75 12.06
N SER A 345 16.86 5.38 10.89
CA SER A 345 16.42 4.86 9.59
C SER A 345 17.57 4.69 8.58
N VAL A 346 18.82 4.84 9.00
CA VAL A 346 19.98 4.87 8.11
C VAL A 346 20.19 3.50 7.46
N GLY A 347 20.27 3.46 6.12
CA GLY A 347 20.35 2.22 5.35
C GLY A 347 19.05 1.38 5.33
N VAL A 348 17.97 1.88 5.95
CA VAL A 348 16.66 1.20 6.01
C VAL A 348 15.57 1.96 5.24
N ALA A 349 15.54 3.29 5.36
CA ALA A 349 14.59 4.13 4.62
C ALA A 349 15.08 4.47 3.20
N CYS A 350 14.15 4.68 2.29
CA CYS A 350 14.44 5.14 0.94
C CYS A 350 14.91 6.60 0.92
N THR A 351 16.07 6.85 0.31
CA THR A 351 16.74 8.17 0.27
C THR A 351 16.30 9.07 -0.90
N ASP A 352 15.59 8.52 -1.89
CA ASP A 352 15.19 9.17 -3.15
C ASP A 352 13.72 9.59 -3.19
N MET A 353 13.16 9.91 -2.02
CA MET A 353 11.82 10.45 -1.81
C MET A 353 11.78 11.41 -0.60
N ASP A 354 10.69 12.16 -0.40
CA ASP A 354 10.50 13.03 0.80
C ASP A 354 9.63 12.39 1.89
N GLN A 355 9.18 11.15 1.71
CA GLN A 355 8.33 10.41 2.66
C GLN A 355 9.03 9.18 3.22
N MET A 356 8.57 8.71 4.38
CA MET A 356 9.05 7.45 4.94
C MET A 356 8.55 6.27 4.11
N ALA A 357 9.49 5.48 3.59
CA ALA A 357 9.25 4.15 3.02
C ALA A 357 10.48 3.27 3.29
N GLY A 358 10.25 1.98 3.58
CA GLY A 358 11.35 1.02 3.74
C GLY A 358 11.94 0.62 2.39
N CYS A 359 13.26 0.78 2.24
CA CYS A 359 14.08 0.26 1.15
C CYS A 359 14.95 -0.89 1.68
N VAL A 360 14.28 -1.96 2.11
CA VAL A 360 14.83 -3.25 2.55
C VAL A 360 13.90 -4.36 2.05
N LEU A 361 14.33 -5.62 2.06
CA LEU A 361 13.47 -6.76 1.71
C LEU A 361 12.16 -6.75 2.54
N GLY A 362 10.99 -6.78 1.87
CA GLY A 362 9.67 -6.59 2.50
C GLY A 362 9.16 -5.14 2.47
N GLY A 363 10.02 -4.16 2.20
CA GLY A 363 9.70 -2.74 2.16
C GLY A 363 8.89 -2.28 3.36
N GLY A 364 7.72 -1.68 3.12
CA GLY A 364 6.81 -1.20 4.18
C GLY A 364 6.40 -2.26 5.21
N VAL A 365 6.24 -3.54 4.85
CA VAL A 365 5.88 -4.58 5.84
C VAL A 365 7.06 -5.08 6.68
N ALA A 366 8.29 -4.73 6.33
CA ALA A 366 9.45 -4.94 7.19
C ALA A 366 9.56 -3.90 8.31
N VAL A 367 9.06 -2.67 8.10
CA VAL A 367 9.27 -1.53 9.01
C VAL A 367 8.01 -1.02 9.72
N ASN A 368 6.81 -1.34 9.24
CA ASN A 368 5.56 -0.89 9.87
C ASN A 368 5.30 -1.54 11.25
N ALA A 369 4.29 -1.04 11.97
CA ALA A 369 3.80 -1.63 13.22
C ALA A 369 3.01 -2.95 13.05
N GLY A 370 2.96 -3.52 11.84
CA GLY A 370 2.34 -4.84 11.58
C GLY A 370 0.82 -4.93 11.69
N LEU A 371 0.08 -3.83 11.89
CA LEU A 371 -1.39 -3.82 11.97
C LEU A 371 -2.04 -4.44 10.72
N TRP A 372 -3.04 -5.31 10.91
CA TRP A 372 -3.52 -6.25 9.91
C TRP A 372 -5.03 -6.47 9.97
N TRP A 373 -5.74 -5.96 8.96
CA TRP A 373 -7.19 -5.81 8.97
C TRP A 373 -7.87 -6.52 7.80
N LYS A 374 -8.90 -7.33 8.05
CA LYS A 374 -9.76 -7.85 6.99
C LYS A 374 -10.56 -6.66 6.44
N PRO A 375 -10.43 -6.30 5.14
CA PRO A 375 -10.97 -5.03 4.63
C PRO A 375 -12.48 -4.91 4.81
N HIS A 376 -12.96 -3.69 5.03
CA HIS A 376 -14.39 -3.41 5.02
C HIS A 376 -14.91 -3.61 3.58
N PRO A 377 -16.04 -4.31 3.34
CA PRO A 377 -16.52 -4.56 1.97
C PRO A 377 -16.63 -3.30 1.11
N LEU A 378 -17.16 -2.21 1.69
CA LEU A 378 -17.29 -0.92 1.01
C LEU A 378 -15.94 -0.26 0.62
N ASP A 379 -14.80 -0.66 1.20
CA ASP A 379 -13.49 -0.18 0.72
C ASP A 379 -13.21 -0.63 -0.72
N TRP A 380 -13.73 -1.81 -1.11
CA TRP A 380 -13.75 -2.26 -2.50
C TRP A 380 -14.95 -1.68 -3.25
N ASP A 381 -16.14 -1.76 -2.65
CA ASP A 381 -17.38 -1.48 -3.38
C ASP A 381 -17.60 -0.01 -3.74
N GLU A 382 -17.03 0.93 -3.00
CA GLU A 382 -17.05 2.36 -3.34
C GLU A 382 -15.87 2.78 -4.21
N ASN A 383 -14.63 2.37 -3.88
CA ASN A 383 -13.43 2.86 -4.57
C ASN A 383 -13.18 2.20 -5.93
N PHE A 384 -13.44 0.90 -6.08
CA PHE A 384 -12.95 0.12 -7.23
C PHE A 384 -14.03 -0.12 -8.30
N PRO A 385 -13.65 -0.32 -9.58
CA PRO A 385 -14.59 -0.68 -10.65
C PRO A 385 -15.08 -2.13 -10.55
N ALA A 386 -15.99 -2.53 -11.46
CA ALA A 386 -16.40 -3.92 -11.61
C ALA A 386 -15.20 -4.85 -11.90
N GLY A 387 -15.24 -6.09 -11.39
CA GLY A 387 -14.11 -7.00 -11.41
C GLY A 387 -13.12 -6.80 -10.25
N TRP A 388 -13.36 -5.81 -9.38
CA TRP A 388 -12.57 -5.46 -8.19
C TRP A 388 -13.44 -5.14 -6.95
N LYS A 389 -14.73 -5.47 -6.98
CA LYS A 389 -15.67 -5.33 -5.87
C LYS A 389 -15.37 -6.31 -4.73
N SER A 390 -16.08 -6.19 -3.60
CA SER A 390 -15.91 -7.09 -2.45
C SER A 390 -16.29 -8.55 -2.79
N SER A 391 -17.24 -8.74 -3.69
CA SER A 391 -17.58 -10.03 -4.31
C SER A 391 -16.42 -10.60 -5.12
N ASP A 392 -15.86 -9.82 -6.06
CA ASP A 392 -14.73 -10.21 -6.91
C ASP A 392 -13.49 -10.59 -6.09
N THR A 393 -13.19 -9.79 -5.07
CA THR A 393 -11.97 -9.92 -4.24
C THR A 393 -12.14 -10.89 -3.07
N ARG A 394 -13.34 -11.46 -2.85
CA ARG A 394 -13.65 -12.37 -1.74
C ARG A 394 -12.70 -13.57 -1.69
N GLN A 395 -12.47 -14.23 -2.83
CA GLN A 395 -11.58 -15.40 -2.89
C GLN A 395 -10.12 -15.05 -2.60
N ALA A 396 -9.64 -13.89 -3.06
CA ALA A 396 -8.30 -13.41 -2.73
C ALA A 396 -8.21 -13.08 -1.22
N THR A 397 -9.23 -12.43 -0.66
CA THR A 397 -9.36 -12.15 0.77
C THR A 397 -9.26 -13.42 1.61
N ASP A 398 -10.02 -14.46 1.28
CA ASP A 398 -10.04 -15.70 2.04
C ASP A 398 -8.70 -16.47 1.93
N ARG A 399 -8.01 -16.41 0.78
CA ARG A 399 -6.64 -16.96 0.64
C ARG A 399 -5.62 -16.19 1.48
N VAL A 400 -5.67 -14.85 1.48
CA VAL A 400 -4.78 -14.01 2.29
C VAL A 400 -4.96 -14.28 3.78
N PHE A 401 -6.19 -14.32 4.27
CA PHE A 401 -6.47 -14.62 5.68
C PHE A 401 -6.28 -16.10 6.05
N SER A 402 -6.20 -17.01 5.07
CA SER A 402 -5.73 -18.39 5.31
C SER A 402 -4.20 -18.50 5.46
N ARG A 403 -3.40 -17.58 4.90
CA ARG A 403 -1.93 -17.57 5.08
C ARG A 403 -1.47 -16.65 6.20
N ILE A 404 -2.13 -15.51 6.36
CA ILE A 404 -1.86 -14.49 7.38
C ILE A 404 -3.20 -14.17 8.07
N PRO A 405 -3.67 -15.00 9.03
CA PRO A 405 -4.95 -14.76 9.72
C PRO A 405 -4.92 -13.50 10.58
N GLY A 406 -3.73 -13.16 11.09
CA GLY A 406 -3.51 -12.13 12.10
C GLY A 406 -3.87 -12.60 13.51
N THR A 407 -3.56 -11.79 14.50
CA THR A 407 -3.85 -12.06 15.92
C THR A 407 -3.98 -10.77 16.74
N VAL A 408 -4.90 -10.76 17.71
CA VAL A 408 -4.96 -9.75 18.79
C VAL A 408 -4.08 -10.12 20.00
N ARG A 409 -3.49 -11.32 20.00
CA ARG A 409 -2.63 -11.89 21.05
C ARG A 409 -1.33 -12.40 20.41
N PRO A 410 -0.35 -11.52 20.14
CA PRO A 410 0.89 -11.93 19.48
C PRO A 410 1.88 -12.61 20.44
N SER A 411 1.81 -12.29 21.75
CA SER A 411 2.58 -12.97 22.79
C SER A 411 2.17 -14.44 22.88
N GLN A 412 3.14 -15.36 22.85
CA GLN A 412 2.86 -16.81 22.68
C GLN A 412 2.24 -17.51 23.90
N ASP A 413 2.05 -16.81 25.02
CA ASP A 413 1.25 -17.28 26.17
C ASP A 413 -0.23 -16.86 26.09
N GLY A 414 -0.65 -16.21 24.99
CA GLY A 414 -2.02 -15.74 24.75
C GLY A 414 -2.40 -14.47 25.50
N ARG A 415 -1.46 -13.83 26.20
CA ARG A 415 -1.70 -12.59 26.96
C ARG A 415 -1.47 -11.33 26.13
N ILE A 416 -2.08 -10.25 26.61
CA ILE A 416 -1.79 -8.87 26.21
C ILE A 416 -1.15 -8.21 27.43
N TYR A 417 -0.02 -7.55 27.23
CA TYR A 417 0.78 -6.88 28.25
C TYR A 417 0.54 -5.37 28.21
N TYR A 418 0.63 -4.71 29.37
CA TYR A 418 0.45 -3.26 29.55
C TYR A 418 -0.92 -2.72 29.06
N ASP A 419 -1.98 -3.54 29.18
CA ASP A 419 -3.34 -3.26 28.69
C ASP A 419 -4.09 -2.17 29.50
N GLN A 420 -3.49 -1.58 30.55
CA GLN A 420 -4.17 -0.59 31.40
C GLN A 420 -4.70 0.62 30.62
N GLY A 421 -3.88 1.20 29.74
CA GLY A 421 -4.32 2.32 28.87
C GLY A 421 -5.45 1.94 27.93
N PHE A 422 -5.49 0.68 27.47
CA PHE A 422 -6.61 0.15 26.70
C PHE A 422 -7.90 0.13 27.54
N ASN A 423 -7.82 -0.31 28.80
CA ASN A 423 -8.99 -0.40 29.68
C ASN A 423 -9.58 0.97 30.04
N VAL A 424 -8.75 2.02 30.16
CA VAL A 424 -9.21 3.42 30.32
C VAL A 424 -10.08 3.85 29.14
N LEU A 425 -9.57 3.79 27.92
CA LEU A 425 -10.31 4.28 26.74
C LEU A 425 -11.49 3.38 26.37
N SER A 426 -11.34 2.06 26.43
CA SER A 426 -12.42 1.12 26.09
C SER A 426 -13.59 1.17 27.07
N SER A 427 -13.37 1.43 28.37
CA SER A 427 -14.45 1.63 29.34
C SER A 427 -15.23 2.93 29.08
N GLY A 428 -14.54 4.01 28.69
CA GLY A 428 -15.17 5.25 28.23
C GLY A 428 -16.03 5.05 26.99
N LEU A 429 -15.46 4.49 25.92
CA LEU A 429 -16.16 4.16 24.68
C LEU A 429 -17.39 3.26 24.93
N SER A 430 -17.25 2.22 25.77
CA SER A 430 -18.37 1.36 26.18
C SER A 430 -19.48 2.13 26.89
N SER A 431 -19.11 3.04 27.80
CA SER A 431 -20.06 3.87 28.56
C SER A 431 -20.80 4.87 27.67
N ALA A 432 -20.18 5.29 26.57
CA ALA A 432 -20.80 6.08 25.50
C ALA A 432 -21.53 5.24 24.43
N GLY A 433 -21.75 3.95 24.68
CA GLY A 433 -22.53 3.07 23.80
C GLY A 433 -21.80 2.53 22.57
N TRP A 434 -20.47 2.69 22.47
CA TRP A 434 -19.70 2.05 21.40
C TRP A 434 -19.63 0.52 21.65
N GLN A 435 -19.72 -0.26 20.57
CA GLN A 435 -19.73 -1.72 20.65
C GLN A 435 -18.31 -2.29 20.65
N ARG A 436 -17.98 -3.11 21.66
CA ARG A 436 -16.76 -3.93 21.65
C ARG A 436 -16.83 -4.99 20.54
N ILE A 437 -15.68 -5.27 19.93
CA ILE A 437 -15.41 -6.41 19.06
C ILE A 437 -14.07 -7.01 19.51
N ASP A 438 -14.10 -8.19 20.13
CA ASP A 438 -12.89 -8.85 20.65
C ASP A 438 -11.93 -9.29 19.54
N GLU A 439 -12.48 -9.73 18.40
CA GLU A 439 -11.73 -10.17 17.22
C GLU A 439 -12.18 -9.35 15.99
N PRO A 440 -11.65 -8.12 15.75
CA PRO A 440 -12.18 -7.21 14.73
C PRO A 440 -12.23 -7.77 13.29
N ASN A 441 -11.32 -8.69 12.96
CA ASN A 441 -11.28 -9.36 11.65
C ASN A 441 -12.40 -10.40 11.43
N SER A 442 -13.13 -10.77 12.49
CA SER A 442 -14.35 -11.58 12.41
C SER A 442 -15.60 -10.78 12.02
N SER A 443 -15.55 -9.45 12.17
CA SER A 443 -16.61 -8.51 11.77
C SER A 443 -16.01 -7.34 10.97
N PRO A 444 -15.48 -7.59 9.76
CA PRO A 444 -14.80 -6.57 8.96
C PRO A 444 -15.72 -5.40 8.59
N ASP A 445 -17.00 -5.68 8.37
CA ASP A 445 -18.14 -4.80 8.11
C ASP A 445 -18.57 -3.93 9.30
N ARG A 446 -18.28 -4.34 10.55
CA ARG A 446 -18.58 -3.52 11.73
C ARG A 446 -17.47 -2.51 11.97
N LYS A 447 -17.62 -1.32 11.38
CA LYS A 447 -16.69 -0.16 11.49
C LYS A 447 -17.39 1.17 11.82
N ASN A 448 -18.56 1.12 12.45
CA ASN A 448 -19.28 2.30 12.90
C ASN A 448 -19.69 2.19 14.38
N ARG A 449 -19.20 3.13 15.21
CA ARG A 449 -19.28 3.14 16.68
C ARG A 449 -18.88 1.81 17.32
N THR A 450 -17.72 1.33 16.88
CA THR A 450 -17.13 0.03 17.26
C THR A 450 -15.69 0.18 17.71
N PHE A 451 -15.23 -0.62 18.68
CA PHE A 451 -13.83 -0.66 19.12
C PHE A 451 -13.33 -2.09 19.39
N GLY A 452 -12.02 -2.32 19.35
CA GLY A 452 -11.40 -3.61 19.66
C GLY A 452 -9.90 -3.51 19.92
N HIS A 453 -9.25 -4.64 20.25
CA HIS A 453 -7.79 -4.69 20.40
C HIS A 453 -7.09 -4.62 19.04
N SER A 454 -5.86 -4.09 19.03
CA SER A 454 -4.95 -4.10 17.88
C SER A 454 -4.77 -5.52 17.31
N THR A 455 -5.08 -5.70 16.03
CA THR A 455 -4.85 -6.97 15.31
C THR A 455 -3.61 -6.85 14.44
N PHE A 456 -2.68 -7.80 14.54
CA PHE A 456 -1.36 -7.76 13.89
C PHE A 456 -1.12 -8.95 12.96
N MET A 457 -0.27 -8.79 11.94
CA MET A 457 0.17 -9.86 11.03
C MET A 457 1.22 -10.83 11.63
N PHE A 458 1.46 -10.69 12.93
CA PHE A 458 2.52 -11.40 13.67
C PHE A 458 2.23 -12.90 13.81
N SER A 459 3.29 -13.69 13.89
CA SER A 459 3.24 -15.16 13.98
C SER A 459 4.42 -15.67 14.80
N GLY A 460 4.18 -16.55 15.77
CA GLY A 460 5.25 -17.04 16.66
C GLY A 460 5.83 -15.96 17.59
N GLY A 461 5.13 -14.84 17.79
CA GLY A 461 5.63 -13.65 18.48
C GLY A 461 6.64 -12.82 17.69
N GLU A 462 6.90 -13.18 16.42
CA GLU A 462 7.75 -12.45 15.48
C GLU A 462 6.89 -11.76 14.39
N ARG A 463 7.48 -10.82 13.64
CA ARG A 463 6.81 -9.95 12.64
C ARG A 463 5.90 -10.66 11.63
N GLY A 464 6.14 -11.91 11.27
CA GLY A 464 5.26 -12.68 10.40
C GLY A 464 5.05 -12.05 9.02
N GLY A 465 3.79 -11.83 8.65
CA GLY A 465 3.40 -11.15 7.41
C GLY A 465 3.89 -11.84 6.11
N PRO A 466 3.96 -11.09 4.98
CA PRO A 466 4.40 -11.64 3.68
C PRO A 466 5.83 -12.21 3.66
N LEU A 467 6.74 -11.68 4.51
CA LEU A 467 8.13 -12.17 4.61
C LEU A 467 8.22 -13.59 5.17
N ALA A 468 7.40 -13.92 6.18
CA ALA A 468 7.39 -15.25 6.79
C ALA A 468 6.53 -16.28 6.03
N THR A 469 5.70 -15.82 5.08
CA THR A 469 4.68 -16.65 4.40
C THR A 469 4.91 -16.73 2.89
N TYR A 470 4.45 -15.74 2.13
CA TYR A 470 4.52 -15.71 0.67
C TYR A 470 5.96 -15.78 0.13
N LEU A 471 6.89 -14.99 0.69
CA LEU A 471 8.28 -15.03 0.21
C LEU A 471 8.95 -16.37 0.53
N LYS A 472 8.59 -16.99 1.66
CA LYS A 472 9.06 -18.31 2.05
C LYS A 472 8.63 -19.38 1.04
N THR A 473 7.32 -19.47 0.75
CA THR A 473 6.80 -20.44 -0.23
C THR A 473 7.28 -20.17 -1.65
N ALA A 474 7.68 -18.92 -1.98
CA ALA A 474 8.36 -18.60 -3.23
C ALA A 474 9.81 -19.11 -3.26
N SER A 475 10.61 -18.86 -2.21
CA SER A 475 12.03 -19.24 -2.16
C SER A 475 12.30 -20.75 -2.23
N GLU A 476 11.30 -21.56 -1.86
CA GLU A 476 11.36 -23.02 -1.91
C GLU A 476 11.18 -23.59 -3.34
N ARG A 477 10.88 -22.75 -4.35
CA ARG A 477 10.61 -23.17 -5.73
C ARG A 477 11.81 -22.95 -6.67
N PRO A 478 12.21 -23.93 -7.50
CA PRO A 478 13.37 -23.82 -8.39
C PRO A 478 13.17 -22.84 -9.56
N ASN A 479 11.91 -22.47 -9.86
CA ASN A 479 11.54 -21.49 -10.88
C ASN A 479 11.43 -20.04 -10.34
N PHE A 480 11.75 -19.80 -9.08
CA PHE A 480 11.81 -18.47 -8.47
C PHE A 480 13.26 -18.05 -8.20
N ARG A 481 13.58 -16.78 -8.41
CA ARG A 481 14.85 -16.16 -8.03
C ARG A 481 14.60 -14.81 -7.33
N LEU A 482 15.28 -14.57 -6.22
CA LEU A 482 15.38 -13.26 -5.58
C LEU A 482 16.77 -12.67 -5.85
N ILE A 483 16.84 -11.36 -6.08
CA ILE A 483 18.08 -10.57 -5.96
C ILE A 483 17.80 -9.32 -5.11
N THR A 484 18.68 -9.04 -4.15
CA THR A 484 18.66 -7.85 -3.29
C THR A 484 19.74 -6.86 -3.72
N ASP A 485 19.84 -5.71 -3.04
CA ASP A 485 20.87 -4.68 -3.29
C ASP A 485 20.89 -4.21 -4.77
N THR A 486 19.76 -4.27 -5.46
CA THR A 486 19.67 -4.09 -6.91
C THR A 486 18.51 -3.15 -7.26
N SER A 487 18.83 -1.90 -7.58
CA SER A 487 17.85 -0.91 -8.03
C SER A 487 17.49 -1.15 -9.49
N VAL A 488 16.19 -1.06 -9.84
CA VAL A 488 15.74 -0.98 -11.23
C VAL A 488 15.69 0.49 -11.61
N ARG A 489 16.52 0.89 -12.59
CA ARG A 489 16.52 2.26 -13.11
C ARG A 489 15.22 2.57 -13.84
N ARG A 490 14.87 1.71 -14.79
CA ARG A 490 13.81 1.90 -15.79
C ARG A 490 13.57 0.62 -16.59
N LEU A 491 12.51 0.65 -17.41
CA LEU A 491 12.18 -0.39 -18.38
C LEU A 491 12.97 -0.19 -19.67
N ILE A 492 13.39 -1.28 -20.30
CA ILE A 492 13.81 -1.30 -21.71
C ILE A 492 12.60 -1.70 -22.55
N ARG A 493 12.18 -0.85 -23.48
CA ARG A 493 10.99 -1.06 -24.32
C ARG A 493 11.16 -0.51 -25.73
N SER A 494 10.32 -0.97 -26.65
CA SER A 494 10.06 -0.30 -27.93
C SER A 494 8.55 -0.22 -28.14
N GLY A 495 8.04 0.97 -28.42
CA GLY A 495 6.61 1.26 -28.35
C GLY A 495 6.01 0.82 -27.00
N GLY A 496 4.89 0.11 -27.06
CA GLY A 496 4.20 -0.47 -25.89
C GLY A 496 4.81 -1.77 -25.34
N ARG A 497 5.87 -2.32 -25.96
CA ARG A 497 6.43 -3.63 -25.61
C ARG A 497 7.70 -3.50 -24.78
N VAL A 498 7.63 -3.95 -23.53
CA VAL A 498 8.81 -4.08 -22.65
C VAL A 498 9.58 -5.35 -23.01
N THR A 499 10.90 -5.23 -23.17
CA THR A 499 11.82 -6.35 -23.48
C THR A 499 12.72 -6.71 -22.28
N GLY A 500 12.89 -5.79 -21.33
CA GLY A 500 13.67 -6.04 -20.11
C GLY A 500 13.64 -4.88 -19.12
N VAL A 501 14.48 -4.96 -18.09
CA VAL A 501 14.69 -3.92 -17.08
C VAL A 501 16.18 -3.59 -16.96
N GLU A 502 16.51 -2.30 -16.84
CA GLU A 502 17.88 -1.84 -16.56
C GLU A 502 18.11 -1.80 -15.05
N ILE A 503 19.19 -2.42 -14.58
CA ILE A 503 19.52 -2.57 -13.16
C ILE A 503 20.90 -2.02 -12.80
N GLU A 504 20.99 -1.50 -11.58
CA GLU A 504 22.18 -0.94 -10.95
C GLU A 504 22.36 -1.55 -9.54
N GLY A 505 23.59 -1.96 -9.19
CA GLY A 505 23.90 -2.47 -7.86
C GLY A 505 23.98 -1.35 -6.82
N ASN A 506 23.76 -1.68 -5.55
CA ASN A 506 23.71 -0.74 -4.43
C ASN A 506 25.12 -0.20 -4.10
N PRO A 507 25.42 1.09 -4.36
CA PRO A 507 26.77 1.63 -4.12
C PRO A 507 27.12 1.76 -2.63
N ALA A 508 26.12 1.74 -1.73
CA ALA A 508 26.33 1.88 -0.28
C ALA A 508 26.75 0.56 0.40
N THR A 509 26.35 -0.59 -0.15
CA THR A 509 26.80 -1.92 0.31
C THR A 509 27.89 -2.51 -0.60
N GLY A 510 28.03 -2.00 -1.82
CA GLY A 510 28.91 -2.57 -2.84
C GLY A 510 28.39 -3.88 -3.45
N HIS A 511 27.15 -4.26 -3.12
CA HIS A 511 26.52 -5.52 -3.51
C HIS A 511 25.54 -5.35 -4.69
N GLY A 512 24.96 -6.45 -5.14
CA GLY A 512 23.90 -6.47 -6.15
C GLY A 512 24.38 -6.68 -7.58
N TYR A 513 23.49 -6.36 -8.53
CA TYR A 513 23.62 -6.70 -9.95
C TYR A 513 23.52 -5.46 -10.85
N ALA A 514 24.30 -5.43 -11.94
CA ALA A 514 24.30 -4.33 -12.91
C ALA A 514 24.17 -4.83 -14.36
N GLY A 515 23.40 -4.10 -15.19
CA GLY A 515 23.18 -4.41 -16.61
C GLY A 515 21.70 -4.37 -17.01
N VAL A 516 21.28 -5.28 -17.90
CA VAL A 516 19.88 -5.46 -18.31
C VAL A 516 19.47 -6.91 -18.10
N VAL A 517 18.27 -7.13 -17.55
CA VAL A 517 17.64 -8.47 -17.50
C VAL A 517 16.45 -8.48 -18.46
N ASN A 518 16.41 -9.46 -19.36
CA ASN A 518 15.36 -9.59 -20.36
C ASN A 518 14.16 -10.40 -19.83
N VAL A 519 12.95 -10.03 -20.27
CA VAL A 519 11.79 -10.92 -20.18
C VAL A 519 11.75 -11.85 -21.39
N THR A 520 11.13 -13.02 -21.26
CA THR A 520 11.04 -13.99 -22.36
C THR A 520 10.38 -13.38 -23.59
N ALA A 521 11.10 -13.27 -24.70
CA ALA A 521 10.83 -12.27 -25.75
C ALA A 521 9.35 -12.12 -26.17
N SER A 522 8.64 -13.23 -26.40
CA SER A 522 7.25 -13.25 -26.87
C SER A 522 6.20 -13.30 -25.75
N THR A 523 6.44 -14.00 -24.64
CA THR A 523 5.46 -14.24 -23.57
C THR A 523 5.62 -13.37 -22.33
N GLY A 524 6.86 -12.95 -22.05
CA GLY A 524 7.28 -12.41 -20.78
C GLY A 524 6.70 -11.03 -20.45
N ARG A 525 6.58 -10.75 -19.15
CA ARG A 525 5.85 -9.62 -18.56
C ARG A 525 6.66 -8.97 -17.45
N VAL A 526 6.52 -7.66 -17.26
CA VAL A 526 7.12 -6.93 -16.12
C VAL A 526 6.02 -6.42 -15.20
N ILE A 527 6.22 -6.59 -13.90
CA ILE A 527 5.31 -6.11 -12.85
C ILE A 527 6.06 -5.13 -11.96
N LEU A 528 5.58 -3.89 -11.89
CA LEU A 528 6.08 -2.89 -10.96
C LEU A 528 5.35 -3.01 -9.62
N SER A 529 6.12 -3.21 -8.56
CA SER A 529 5.67 -3.35 -7.18
C SER A 529 6.53 -2.52 -6.22
N ALA A 530 7.20 -1.48 -6.74
CA ALA A 530 8.16 -0.64 -6.05
C ALA A 530 7.52 0.46 -5.17
N GLY A 531 6.20 0.39 -4.98
CA GLY A 531 5.43 1.29 -4.14
C GLY A 531 5.13 2.63 -4.80
N VAL A 532 4.32 3.44 -4.12
CA VAL A 532 3.68 4.65 -4.65
C VAL A 532 4.64 5.65 -5.30
N PHE A 533 5.84 5.79 -4.72
CA PHE A 533 6.88 6.66 -5.22
C PHE A 533 7.84 5.94 -6.19
N GLY A 534 8.28 4.71 -5.86
CA GLY A 534 9.22 3.95 -6.67
C GLY A 534 8.66 3.51 -8.03
N THR A 535 7.44 3.01 -8.07
CA THR A 535 6.76 2.61 -9.32
C THR A 535 6.53 3.82 -10.22
N ALA A 536 6.07 4.95 -9.69
CA ALA A 536 5.92 6.19 -10.45
C ALA A 536 7.27 6.67 -11.01
N LYS A 537 8.35 6.64 -10.22
CA LYS A 537 9.72 6.95 -10.66
C LYS A 537 10.18 6.06 -11.81
N VAL A 538 9.95 4.74 -11.75
CA VAL A 538 10.31 3.81 -12.83
C VAL A 538 9.51 4.10 -14.11
N LEU A 539 8.22 4.42 -14.00
CA LEU A 539 7.39 4.83 -15.14
C LEU A 539 7.91 6.14 -15.78
N PHE A 540 8.18 7.19 -14.99
CA PHE A 540 8.74 8.44 -15.50
C PHE A 540 10.08 8.21 -16.23
N ARG A 541 11.00 7.45 -15.63
CA ARG A 541 12.31 7.09 -16.23
C ARG A 541 12.19 6.20 -17.48
N SER A 542 11.02 5.62 -17.71
CA SER A 542 10.67 4.81 -18.89
C SER A 542 9.86 5.58 -19.95
N GLY A 543 9.69 6.90 -19.81
CA GLY A 543 8.90 7.72 -20.72
C GLY A 543 7.39 7.43 -20.65
N ILE A 544 6.87 7.12 -19.46
CA ILE A 544 5.44 6.88 -19.22
C ILE A 544 4.99 7.79 -18.07
N GLY A 545 4.04 8.68 -18.33
CA GLY A 545 3.57 9.68 -17.37
C GLY A 545 3.39 11.08 -17.96
N PRO A 546 3.09 12.09 -17.12
CA PRO A 546 2.77 13.44 -17.57
C PRO A 546 3.96 14.15 -18.19
N ALA A 547 3.70 14.96 -19.22
CA ALA A 547 4.74 15.63 -20.02
C ALA A 547 5.72 16.49 -19.19
N ASP A 548 5.30 17.11 -18.08
CA ASP A 548 6.19 17.89 -17.20
C ASP A 548 7.14 17.00 -16.39
N SER A 549 6.65 15.86 -15.87
CA SER A 549 7.47 14.84 -15.22
C SER A 549 8.46 14.20 -16.21
N LEU A 550 8.01 13.90 -17.44
CA LEU A 550 8.87 13.32 -18.47
C LEU A 550 9.93 14.31 -18.99
N ALA A 551 9.59 15.58 -19.20
CA ALA A 551 10.55 16.63 -19.53
C ALA A 551 11.60 16.82 -18.42
N THR A 552 11.21 16.68 -17.14
CA THR A 552 12.14 16.73 -16.00
C THR A 552 13.15 15.58 -16.02
N VAL A 553 12.72 14.36 -16.36
CA VAL A 553 13.66 13.24 -16.60
C VAL A 553 14.53 13.53 -17.83
N LYS A 554 13.98 14.07 -18.91
CA LYS A 554 14.71 14.33 -20.16
C LYS A 554 15.82 15.37 -19.98
N ALA A 555 15.63 16.33 -19.08
CA ALA A 555 16.62 17.33 -18.67
C ALA A 555 17.61 16.83 -17.59
N SER A 556 17.43 15.63 -17.03
CA SER A 556 18.33 15.09 -15.99
C SER A 556 19.70 14.67 -16.55
N ALA A 557 20.77 14.93 -15.77
CA ALA A 557 22.13 14.58 -16.17
C ALA A 557 22.40 13.05 -16.22
N SER A 558 21.67 12.27 -15.41
CA SER A 558 21.87 10.82 -15.26
C SER A 558 21.12 9.97 -16.29
N ASP A 559 19.92 10.39 -16.70
CA ASP A 559 19.08 9.62 -17.62
C ASP A 559 18.84 10.34 -18.97
N GLY A 560 18.82 11.67 -19.04
CA GLY A 560 18.32 12.45 -20.19
C GLY A 560 18.93 12.14 -21.55
N ALA A 561 20.23 11.84 -21.58
CA ALA A 561 20.95 11.44 -22.80
C ALA A 561 20.61 10.01 -23.27
N SER A 562 20.16 9.14 -22.37
CA SER A 562 19.83 7.73 -22.63
C SER A 562 18.32 7.45 -22.63
N MET A 563 17.49 8.39 -22.15
CA MET A 563 16.04 8.29 -22.06
C MET A 563 15.42 8.03 -23.44
N ILE A 564 14.39 7.16 -23.46
CA ILE A 564 13.64 6.82 -24.67
C ILE A 564 13.12 8.06 -25.41
N SER A 565 13.05 7.95 -26.73
CA SER A 565 12.61 9.02 -27.64
C SER A 565 11.27 9.62 -27.23
N GLU A 566 11.15 10.94 -27.33
CA GLU A 566 9.92 11.69 -27.05
C GLU A 566 8.74 11.21 -27.92
N SER A 567 9.03 10.75 -29.14
CA SER A 567 8.05 10.12 -30.04
C SER A 567 7.51 8.75 -29.57
N GLU A 568 8.09 8.15 -28.54
CA GLU A 568 7.63 6.90 -27.90
C GLU A 568 7.09 7.13 -26.48
N TRP A 569 6.93 8.38 -26.04
CA TRP A 569 6.35 8.68 -24.73
C TRP A 569 4.86 8.30 -24.68
N ILE A 570 4.42 7.83 -23.50
CA ILE A 570 3.03 7.47 -23.24
C ILE A 570 2.51 8.42 -22.15
N ASP A 571 1.71 9.42 -22.57
CA ASP A 571 1.10 10.36 -21.64
C ASP A 571 0.00 9.66 -20.82
N LEU A 572 0.14 9.71 -19.50
CA LEU A 572 -0.73 9.08 -18.51
C LEU A 572 -0.67 9.88 -17.20
N PRO A 573 -1.73 9.88 -16.39
CA PRO A 573 -1.80 10.62 -15.12
C PRO A 573 -0.95 10.02 -13.98
N VAL A 574 0.23 9.48 -14.27
CA VAL A 574 1.17 8.95 -13.28
C VAL A 574 1.55 10.05 -12.27
N GLY A 575 1.40 9.75 -10.99
CA GLY A 575 1.66 10.69 -9.88
C GLY A 575 0.49 11.59 -9.50
N TYR A 576 -0.57 11.69 -10.32
CA TYR A 576 -1.86 12.25 -9.91
C TYR A 576 -2.63 11.27 -9.01
N ASN A 577 -3.77 11.70 -8.46
CA ASN A 577 -4.61 10.90 -7.54
C ASN A 577 -3.83 10.40 -6.30
N LEU A 578 -2.72 11.06 -5.93
CA LEU A 578 -2.01 10.76 -4.69
C LEU A 578 -2.96 10.95 -3.51
N VAL A 579 -3.02 9.97 -2.62
CA VAL A 579 -3.83 10.02 -1.40
C VAL A 579 -3.08 9.35 -0.25
N ASP A 580 -3.36 9.77 0.98
CA ASP A 580 -2.94 9.17 2.25
C ASP A 580 -4.11 9.39 3.23
N HIS A 581 -4.19 8.63 4.32
CA HIS A 581 -5.13 8.96 5.39
C HIS A 581 -4.78 10.34 5.96
N VAL A 582 -5.78 11.19 6.19
CA VAL A 582 -5.53 12.47 6.89
C VAL A 582 -5.35 12.17 8.36
N ASN A 583 -4.10 12.22 8.85
CA ASN A 583 -3.83 12.07 10.27
C ASN A 583 -4.18 13.35 11.05
N THR A 584 -4.70 13.17 12.26
CA THR A 584 -4.90 14.21 13.27
C THR A 584 -4.67 13.57 14.65
N ASP A 585 -3.51 13.83 15.24
CA ASP A 585 -3.18 13.32 16.58
C ASP A 585 -3.91 14.11 17.66
N THR A 586 -4.22 13.43 18.76
CA THR A 586 -4.76 14.01 20.00
C THR A 586 -4.11 13.32 21.18
N ILE A 587 -3.99 14.00 22.33
CA ILE A 587 -3.28 13.49 23.50
C ILE A 587 -4.16 13.64 24.74
N VAL A 588 -4.32 12.54 25.47
CA VAL A 588 -5.01 12.48 26.76
C VAL A 588 -4.14 11.79 27.81
N ASP A 589 -4.22 12.27 29.05
CA ASP A 589 -3.54 11.68 30.21
C ASP A 589 -4.55 11.06 31.18
N HIS A 590 -4.19 9.93 31.79
CA HIS A 590 -4.98 9.29 32.84
C HIS A 590 -4.07 8.52 33.82
N PRO A 591 -4.28 8.59 35.14
CA PRO A 591 -3.34 8.06 36.14
C PRO A 591 -3.08 6.55 36.06
N ASP A 592 -4.02 5.75 35.56
CA ASP A 592 -3.86 4.30 35.41
C ASP A 592 -3.05 3.89 34.15
N VAL A 593 -2.68 4.84 33.28
CA VAL A 593 -1.88 4.55 32.08
C VAL A 593 -0.45 4.18 32.49
N VAL A 594 0.06 3.08 31.91
CA VAL A 594 1.42 2.59 32.19
C VAL A 594 2.23 2.59 30.90
N PHE A 595 3.09 3.61 30.75
CA PHE A 595 4.11 3.66 29.70
C PHE A 595 5.14 2.53 29.82
N TYR A 596 5.67 2.12 28.68
CA TYR A 596 6.82 1.21 28.54
C TYR A 596 7.75 1.81 27.47
N ASP A 597 9.03 1.98 27.79
CA ASP A 597 9.98 2.57 26.86
C ASP A 597 10.52 1.53 25.86
N PHE A 598 10.05 1.65 24.60
CA PHE A 598 10.50 0.80 23.51
C PHE A 598 11.75 1.34 22.80
N TYR A 599 12.18 2.57 23.07
CA TYR A 599 13.46 3.11 22.60
C TYR A 599 14.58 2.67 23.55
N GLU A 600 14.38 2.72 24.86
CA GLU A 600 15.30 2.12 25.84
C GLU A 600 15.46 0.60 25.59
N ALA A 601 14.40 -0.08 25.14
CA ALA A 601 14.45 -1.49 24.75
C ALA A 601 15.31 -1.82 23.51
N TRP A 602 15.84 -0.81 22.80
CA TRP A 602 16.89 -1.02 21.79
C TRP A 602 18.21 -1.38 22.47
N ASP A 603 18.75 -0.50 23.30
CA ASP A 603 20.08 -0.67 23.92
C ASP A 603 20.04 -1.46 25.23
N HIS A 604 19.02 -1.22 26.06
CA HIS A 604 18.93 -1.66 27.46
C HIS A 604 17.51 -2.19 27.79
N PRO A 605 17.03 -3.27 27.14
CA PRO A 605 15.72 -3.84 27.43
C PRO A 605 15.58 -4.29 28.90
N ASN A 606 14.35 -4.27 29.42
CA ASN A 606 14.06 -4.83 30.73
C ASN A 606 14.48 -6.31 30.75
N PRO A 607 15.42 -6.75 31.62
CA PRO A 607 15.96 -8.10 31.55
C PRO A 607 14.92 -9.22 31.71
N SER A 608 13.78 -8.96 32.34
CA SER A 608 12.70 -9.95 32.43
C SER A 608 11.93 -10.08 31.12
N ASP A 609 11.75 -9.00 30.36
CA ASP A 609 11.03 -9.00 29.09
C ASP A 609 11.93 -9.42 27.92
N GLU A 610 13.21 -9.08 27.97
CA GLU A 610 14.27 -9.68 27.16
C GLU A 610 14.25 -11.22 27.31
N GLN A 611 14.34 -11.72 28.55
CA GLN A 611 14.33 -13.17 28.82
C GLN A 611 13.03 -13.86 28.37
N LYS A 612 11.86 -13.26 28.61
CA LYS A 612 10.55 -13.76 28.13
C LYS A 612 10.48 -13.84 26.60
N TYR A 613 11.06 -12.86 25.92
CA TYR A 613 11.03 -12.77 24.46
C TYR A 613 12.03 -13.73 23.80
N LEU A 614 13.29 -13.71 24.25
CA LEU A 614 14.34 -14.61 23.77
C LEU A 614 14.00 -16.07 24.04
N GLY A 615 13.59 -16.39 25.27
CA GLY A 615 13.35 -17.76 25.73
C GLY A 615 12.00 -18.38 25.33
N SER A 616 10.97 -17.57 25.04
CA SER A 616 9.63 -18.11 24.75
C SER A 616 8.74 -17.26 23.82
N ARG A 617 9.22 -16.13 23.26
CA ARG A 617 8.42 -15.19 22.46
C ARG A 617 7.15 -14.69 23.19
N THR A 618 7.34 -14.39 24.47
CA THR A 618 6.32 -13.83 25.37
C THR A 618 6.75 -12.45 25.86
N GLY A 619 5.87 -11.77 26.63
CA GLY A 619 6.11 -10.42 27.11
C GLY A 619 5.71 -9.32 26.12
N ILE A 620 6.00 -8.08 26.53
CA ILE A 620 5.65 -6.85 25.81
C ILE A 620 6.42 -6.68 24.49
N LEU A 621 7.62 -7.24 24.37
CA LEU A 621 8.42 -7.18 23.12
C LEU A 621 7.83 -8.00 21.96
N ALA A 622 6.82 -8.84 22.22
CA ALA A 622 6.03 -9.52 21.19
C ALA A 622 4.81 -8.68 20.71
N GLN A 623 4.53 -7.53 21.33
CA GLN A 623 3.58 -6.52 20.84
C GLN A 623 4.34 -5.44 20.05
N ALA A 624 3.64 -4.73 19.17
CA ALA A 624 4.22 -3.59 18.45
C ALA A 624 4.57 -2.44 19.40
N ALA A 625 5.58 -1.68 19.02
CA ALA A 625 6.00 -0.45 19.69
C ALA A 625 5.46 0.81 18.99
N PRO A 626 5.06 1.86 19.74
CA PRO A 626 4.77 1.84 21.18
C PRO A 626 3.49 1.03 21.44
N ASN A 627 3.13 0.76 22.70
CA ASN A 627 2.03 -0.16 23.00
C ASN A 627 0.68 0.35 22.45
N ILE A 628 0.18 -0.30 21.39
CA ILE A 628 -1.02 0.12 20.66
C ILE A 628 -2.27 -0.44 21.36
N GLY A 629 -3.03 0.46 22.00
CA GLY A 629 -4.25 0.17 22.73
C GLY A 629 -5.45 -0.09 21.79
N PRO A 630 -6.63 0.52 22.04
CA PRO A 630 -7.79 0.26 21.23
C PRO A 630 -7.65 0.91 19.85
N LEU A 631 -8.12 0.18 18.85
CA LEU A 631 -8.60 0.82 17.63
C LEU A 631 -10.11 0.92 17.69
N PHE A 632 -10.62 2.04 17.18
CA PHE A 632 -12.05 2.33 17.15
C PHE A 632 -12.42 3.07 15.87
N TRP A 633 -13.65 2.87 15.40
CA TRP A 633 -14.10 3.29 14.09
C TRP A 633 -15.49 3.90 14.14
N GLU A 634 -15.70 5.00 13.42
CA GLU A 634 -17.01 5.60 13.19
C GLU A 634 -17.16 6.14 11.77
N GLU A 635 -18.40 6.28 11.32
CA GLU A 635 -18.72 6.92 10.04
C GLU A 635 -19.42 8.26 10.29
N VAL A 636 -18.96 9.31 9.63
CA VAL A 636 -19.58 10.64 9.65
C VAL A 636 -20.13 10.95 8.26
N ARG A 637 -21.42 11.29 8.16
CA ARG A 637 -22.00 11.78 6.89
C ARG A 637 -21.78 13.29 6.78
N GLY A 638 -21.12 13.73 5.71
CA GLY A 638 -20.93 15.15 5.39
C GLY A 638 -22.21 15.83 4.90
N ALA A 639 -22.17 17.17 4.80
CA ALA A 639 -23.27 17.96 4.25
C ALA A 639 -23.44 17.75 2.73
N ASP A 640 -22.37 17.33 2.05
CA ASP A 640 -22.35 16.76 0.70
C ASP A 640 -23.06 15.39 0.57
N GLY A 641 -23.50 14.80 1.68
CA GLY A 641 -24.14 13.49 1.74
C GLY A 641 -23.17 12.31 1.72
N VAL A 642 -21.86 12.53 1.52
CA VAL A 642 -20.82 11.50 1.45
C VAL A 642 -20.55 10.94 2.84
N VAL A 643 -20.43 9.62 2.96
CA VAL A 643 -20.05 8.95 4.20
C VAL A 643 -18.53 8.90 4.28
N ARG A 644 -17.95 9.48 5.33
CA ARG A 644 -16.52 9.52 5.60
C ARG A 644 -16.19 8.60 6.76
N GLN A 645 -15.33 7.63 6.49
CA GLN A 645 -14.86 6.67 7.47
C GLN A 645 -13.72 7.23 8.31
N PHE A 646 -13.81 7.02 9.62
CA PHE A 646 -12.71 7.25 10.55
C PHE A 646 -12.21 5.92 11.12
N GLN A 647 -10.88 5.81 11.20
CA GLN A 647 -10.21 4.91 12.14
C GLN A 647 -9.47 5.77 13.16
N TRP A 648 -9.58 5.41 14.42
CA TRP A 648 -8.75 5.94 15.50
C TRP A 648 -7.79 4.86 15.98
N THR A 649 -6.55 5.24 16.25
CA THR A 649 -5.49 4.35 16.76
C THR A 649 -4.90 4.96 18.02
N ALA A 650 -5.25 4.40 19.19
CA ALA A 650 -4.68 4.83 20.46
C ALA A 650 -3.37 4.09 20.77
N ARG A 651 -2.39 4.80 21.30
CA ARG A 651 -1.08 4.25 21.71
C ARG A 651 -0.57 4.91 22.99
N VAL A 652 0.14 4.16 23.82
CA VAL A 652 0.73 4.67 25.07
C VAL A 652 2.08 5.34 24.75
N GLU A 653 2.00 6.60 24.33
CA GLU A 653 3.07 7.49 23.91
C GLU A 653 2.53 8.93 24.01
N GLY A 654 3.34 9.92 24.37
CA GLY A 654 2.89 11.32 24.45
C GLY A 654 3.78 12.20 25.34
N THR A 655 3.17 13.17 26.01
CA THR A 655 3.83 14.20 26.83
C THR A 655 4.33 13.72 28.19
N THR A 656 3.77 12.64 28.73
CA THR A 656 4.11 12.08 30.05
C THR A 656 4.03 10.55 30.02
N ASN A 657 4.54 9.89 31.07
CA ASN A 657 4.40 8.43 31.26
C ASN A 657 2.95 7.97 31.53
N THR A 658 2.01 8.91 31.67
CA THR A 658 0.55 8.67 31.76
C THR A 658 -0.22 9.13 30.51
N SER A 659 0.46 9.59 29.46
CA SER A 659 -0.15 10.00 28.20
C SER A 659 -0.51 8.83 27.29
N MET A 660 -1.60 9.01 26.54
CA MET A 660 -1.94 8.24 25.36
C MET A 660 -2.21 9.18 24.19
N THR A 661 -1.57 8.91 23.05
CA THR A 661 -1.85 9.60 21.80
C THR A 661 -2.89 8.80 21.02
N MET A 662 -3.97 9.45 20.59
CA MET A 662 -5.01 8.88 19.73
C MET A 662 -4.92 9.56 18.35
N SER A 663 -4.38 8.84 17.36
CA SER A 663 -4.35 9.29 15.96
C SER A 663 -5.69 9.03 15.29
N MET A 664 -6.36 10.08 14.82
CA MET A 664 -7.52 9.98 13.93
C MET A 664 -7.07 9.94 12.48
N TYR A 665 -7.52 8.94 11.73
CA TYR A 665 -7.31 8.76 10.30
C TYR A 665 -8.64 8.90 9.55
N LEU A 666 -8.79 9.94 8.72
CA LEU A 666 -9.86 10.03 7.72
C LEU A 666 -9.50 9.14 6.50
N GLY A 667 -10.34 8.15 6.20
CA GLY A 667 -10.14 7.10 5.20
C GLY A 667 -11.12 7.13 4.03
N ARG A 668 -11.77 5.99 3.74
CA ARG A 668 -12.84 5.86 2.72
C ARG A 668 -13.84 7.03 2.80
N GLY A 669 -14.20 7.58 1.64
CA GLY A 669 -15.05 8.77 1.53
C GLY A 669 -14.28 10.11 1.46
N LEU A 670 -12.98 10.12 1.74
CA LEU A 670 -12.08 11.27 1.52
C LEU A 670 -12.13 11.72 0.05
N THR A 671 -12.56 12.97 -0.20
CA THR A 671 -12.66 13.54 -1.56
C THR A 671 -11.37 14.21 -2.01
N SER A 672 -10.59 14.78 -1.09
CA SER A 672 -9.31 15.44 -1.38
C SER A 672 -8.29 14.51 -2.07
N ARG A 673 -7.52 15.05 -3.02
CA ARG A 673 -6.41 14.38 -3.72
C ARG A 673 -5.22 15.32 -3.93
N GLY A 674 -4.03 14.75 -3.92
CA GLY A 674 -2.77 15.41 -4.16
C GLY A 674 -2.09 14.99 -5.47
N ARG A 675 -0.83 15.36 -5.60
CA ARG A 675 0.07 14.98 -6.71
C ARG A 675 1.48 14.76 -6.18
N MET A 676 2.17 13.74 -6.67
CA MET A 676 3.63 13.62 -6.62
C MET A 676 4.24 13.82 -8.00
N SER A 677 5.51 14.21 -8.04
CA SER A 677 6.30 14.31 -9.27
C SER A 677 7.75 13.95 -8.97
N ILE A 678 8.62 14.14 -9.97
CA ILE A 678 10.04 13.82 -9.95
C ILE A 678 10.88 15.10 -10.09
N THR A 679 12.09 15.12 -9.51
CA THR A 679 13.04 16.23 -9.56
C THR A 679 14.12 15.99 -10.63
N SER A 680 14.94 17.01 -10.91
CA SER A 680 16.10 16.89 -11.80
C SER A 680 17.16 15.88 -11.34
N ARG A 681 17.23 15.57 -10.03
CA ARG A 681 18.06 14.47 -9.47
C ARG A 681 17.41 13.10 -9.58
N LEU A 682 16.19 13.02 -10.12
CA LEU A 682 15.32 11.85 -10.14
C LEU A 682 14.81 11.40 -8.76
N ASP A 683 14.87 12.27 -7.74
CA ASP A 683 14.14 12.06 -6.48
C ASP A 683 12.64 12.30 -6.70
N THR A 684 11.79 11.63 -5.94
CA THR A 684 10.35 11.88 -5.94
C THR A 684 9.93 12.81 -4.82
N ARG A 685 8.93 13.67 -5.05
CA ARG A 685 8.43 14.65 -4.07
C ARG A 685 6.91 14.78 -4.10
N VAL A 686 6.29 15.06 -2.95
CA VAL A 686 4.86 15.40 -2.83
C VAL A 686 4.65 16.86 -3.21
N VAL A 687 4.48 17.13 -4.51
CA VAL A 687 4.32 18.49 -5.07
C VAL A 687 2.94 19.11 -4.81
N THR A 688 1.95 18.31 -4.38
CA THR A 688 0.67 18.82 -3.88
C THR A 688 0.16 17.88 -2.77
N PRO A 689 0.10 18.33 -1.51
CA PRO A 689 -0.40 17.52 -0.40
C PRO A 689 -1.88 17.13 -0.60
N PRO A 690 -2.29 15.90 -0.24
CA PRO A 690 -3.66 15.41 -0.42
C PRO A 690 -4.65 15.84 0.67
N TYR A 691 -4.22 16.59 1.69
CA TYR A 691 -4.98 16.79 2.94
C TYR A 691 -5.94 17.99 2.88
N LEU A 692 -7.20 17.76 3.28
CA LEU A 692 -8.22 18.78 3.59
C LEU A 692 -8.33 19.91 2.55
N ARG A 693 -8.50 19.51 1.29
CA ARG A 693 -8.74 20.39 0.13
C ARG A 693 -10.23 20.62 -0.14
N ASP A 694 -11.08 19.75 0.41
CA ASP A 694 -12.53 19.89 0.50
C ASP A 694 -12.92 20.23 1.95
N ASP A 695 -13.76 21.25 2.14
CA ASP A 695 -14.26 21.62 3.47
C ASP A 695 -15.09 20.50 4.13
N ASN A 696 -15.74 19.63 3.35
CA ASN A 696 -16.48 18.50 3.91
C ASN A 696 -15.55 17.44 4.55
N ASP A 697 -14.33 17.28 4.03
CA ASP A 697 -13.30 16.45 4.68
C ASP A 697 -12.89 17.08 6.03
N ARG A 698 -12.70 18.41 6.06
CA ARG A 698 -12.32 19.17 7.27
C ARG A 698 -13.42 19.14 8.34
N LEU A 699 -14.68 19.36 7.94
CA LEU A 699 -15.84 19.35 8.83
C LEU A 699 -16.09 17.95 9.41
N ALA A 700 -15.89 16.88 8.63
CA ALA A 700 -15.99 15.52 9.13
C ALA A 700 -14.90 15.20 10.17
N VAL A 701 -13.66 15.67 9.97
CA VAL A 701 -12.55 15.57 10.94
C VAL A 701 -12.91 16.28 12.26
N ILE A 702 -13.51 17.47 12.20
CA ILE A 702 -13.97 18.21 13.38
C ILE A 702 -15.08 17.44 14.10
N GLN A 703 -16.09 16.97 13.38
CA GLN A 703 -17.23 16.23 13.94
C GLN A 703 -16.81 14.91 14.61
N SER A 704 -15.87 14.18 14.01
CA SER A 704 -15.27 12.97 14.59
C SER A 704 -14.51 13.28 15.90
N LEU A 705 -13.74 14.37 15.94
CA LEU A 705 -13.08 14.81 17.17
C LEU A 705 -14.08 15.18 18.28
N ASP A 706 -15.15 15.92 17.96
CA ASP A 706 -16.21 16.24 18.93
C ASP A 706 -16.96 14.99 19.41
N ASN A 707 -17.20 14.02 18.52
CA ASN A 707 -17.79 12.73 18.84
C ASN A 707 -16.97 11.94 19.88
N VAL A 708 -15.64 11.92 19.73
CA VAL A 708 -14.74 11.23 20.67
C VAL A 708 -14.57 12.00 21.98
N ARG A 709 -14.47 13.34 21.93
CA ARG A 709 -14.48 14.19 23.15
C ARG A 709 -15.75 13.97 23.98
N ALA A 710 -16.91 13.93 23.34
CA ALA A 710 -18.18 13.62 23.99
C ALA A 710 -18.22 12.17 24.54
N SER A 711 -17.69 11.20 23.77
CA SER A 711 -17.67 9.79 24.19
C SER A 711 -16.76 9.50 25.39
N LEU A 712 -15.71 10.31 25.58
CA LEU A 712 -14.77 10.15 26.70
C LEU A 712 -15.04 11.11 27.88
N ALA A 713 -16.04 12.01 27.77
CA ALA A 713 -16.34 13.02 28.79
C ALA A 713 -16.78 12.46 30.17
N ALA A 714 -17.20 11.19 30.22
CA ALA A 714 -17.59 10.51 31.46
C ALA A 714 -16.44 9.75 32.15
N VAL A 715 -15.24 9.68 31.54
CA VAL A 715 -14.08 8.99 32.12
C VAL A 715 -13.50 9.85 33.24
N GLN A 716 -13.53 9.34 34.47
CA GLN A 716 -12.97 10.05 35.64
C GLN A 716 -11.46 10.26 35.45
N ASN A 717 -10.93 11.39 35.91
CA ASN A 717 -9.50 11.75 35.87
C ASN A 717 -8.84 11.80 34.46
N LEU A 718 -9.59 11.64 33.37
CA LEU A 718 -9.07 11.79 32.01
C LEU A 718 -8.87 13.27 31.67
N THR A 719 -7.65 13.66 31.32
CA THR A 719 -7.28 15.04 30.99
C THR A 719 -6.97 15.17 29.50
N TRP A 720 -7.58 16.12 28.80
CA TRP A 720 -7.25 16.43 27.40
C TRP A 720 -6.12 17.46 27.32
N HIS A 721 -4.97 17.03 26.78
CA HIS A 721 -3.81 17.88 26.54
C HIS A 721 -3.82 18.46 25.13
N VAL A 722 -4.19 17.65 24.12
CA VAL A 722 -4.27 18.04 22.71
C VAL A 722 -5.58 17.50 22.10
N PRO A 723 -6.53 18.35 21.67
CA PRO A 723 -6.62 19.78 21.97
C PRO A 723 -6.68 20.06 23.48
N SER A 724 -6.24 21.23 23.90
CA SER A 724 -6.41 21.67 25.28
C SER A 724 -7.90 21.88 25.62
N LEU A 725 -8.28 21.76 26.90
CA LEU A 725 -9.67 21.87 27.35
C LEU A 725 -10.40 23.14 26.86
N ASN A 726 -9.69 24.27 26.79
CA ASN A 726 -10.26 25.56 26.36
C ASN A 726 -10.31 25.74 24.83
N GLN A 727 -9.74 24.82 24.05
CA GLN A 727 -9.70 24.89 22.59
C GLN A 727 -10.84 24.08 21.98
N THR A 728 -11.63 24.70 21.10
CA THR A 728 -12.66 23.98 20.33
C THR A 728 -12.01 23.06 19.29
N SER A 729 -12.71 21.99 18.93
CA SER A 729 -12.21 21.01 17.96
C SER A 729 -11.98 21.63 16.58
N GLU A 730 -12.81 22.59 16.17
CA GLU A 730 -12.56 23.40 14.97
C GLU A 730 -11.30 24.27 15.11
N ALA A 731 -11.14 25.03 16.20
CA ALA A 731 -9.96 25.88 16.38
C ALA A 731 -8.66 25.07 16.43
N TYR A 732 -8.72 23.83 16.91
CA TYR A 732 -7.60 22.89 16.86
C TYR A 732 -7.32 22.41 15.43
N VAL A 733 -8.31 21.81 14.74
CA VAL A 733 -8.14 21.26 13.39
C VAL A 733 -7.70 22.32 12.39
N ASN A 734 -8.21 23.56 12.53
CA ASN A 734 -7.83 24.70 11.69
C ASN A 734 -6.42 25.25 12.00
N SER A 735 -5.85 24.98 13.18
CA SER A 735 -4.47 25.38 13.52
C SER A 735 -3.40 24.43 12.96
N LEU A 736 -3.79 23.21 12.57
CA LEU A 736 -2.87 22.20 12.05
C LEU A 736 -2.62 22.37 10.54
N LEU A 737 -1.37 22.67 10.17
CA LEU A 737 -0.93 22.74 8.77
C LEU A 737 -1.33 21.49 7.96
N THR A 738 -1.72 21.68 6.70
CA THR A 738 -2.13 20.60 5.77
C THR A 738 -0.95 20.00 4.99
N THR A 739 0.20 19.83 5.66
CA THR A 739 1.45 19.34 5.06
C THR A 739 1.69 17.86 5.38
N PRO A 740 2.51 17.12 4.58
CA PRO A 740 2.88 15.75 4.90
C PRO A 740 3.59 15.62 6.25
N ALA A 741 4.42 16.59 6.63
CA ALA A 741 5.11 16.59 7.93
C ALA A 741 4.14 16.59 9.12
N GLN A 742 2.97 17.24 9.00
CA GLN A 742 1.98 17.34 10.07
C GLN A 742 0.87 16.29 9.99
N ARG A 743 0.48 15.83 8.79
CA ARG A 743 -0.77 15.07 8.56
C ARG A 743 -0.61 13.70 7.88
N ARG A 744 0.60 13.24 7.54
CA ARG A 744 0.78 11.91 6.92
C ARG A 744 0.48 10.76 7.89
N ALA A 745 -0.16 9.71 7.40
CA ALA A 745 -0.22 8.41 8.05
C ALA A 745 0.83 7.43 7.47
N ASN A 746 1.44 7.78 6.32
CA ASN A 746 2.33 6.92 5.53
C ASN A 746 1.60 5.76 4.84
N HIS A 747 0.29 5.85 4.67
CA HIS A 747 -0.56 4.94 3.91
C HIS A 747 -0.74 5.42 2.46
N TRP A 748 0.30 6.03 1.89
CA TRP A 748 0.30 6.60 0.54
C TRP A 748 -0.25 5.61 -0.51
N MET A 749 -1.07 6.14 -1.43
CA MET A 749 -1.82 5.39 -2.45
C MET A 749 -2.03 6.21 -3.74
N GLY A 750 -2.46 5.52 -4.80
CA GLY A 750 -3.22 6.11 -5.92
C GLY A 750 -2.47 6.68 -7.13
N THR A 751 -1.14 6.73 -7.10
CA THR A 751 -0.30 7.33 -8.17
C THR A 751 -0.28 6.59 -9.51
N THR A 752 -0.85 5.39 -9.59
CA THR A 752 -1.06 4.63 -10.83
C THR A 752 -2.51 4.12 -10.94
N LYS A 753 -3.46 4.93 -10.44
CA LYS A 753 -4.91 4.66 -10.37
C LYS A 753 -5.41 3.63 -11.40
N LEU A 754 -5.99 2.55 -10.89
CA LEU A 754 -6.73 1.56 -11.66
C LEU A 754 -8.10 2.12 -12.06
N GLY A 755 -8.51 1.90 -13.31
CA GLY A 755 -9.80 2.31 -13.81
C GLY A 755 -10.11 1.73 -15.19
N THR A 756 -11.21 2.22 -15.78
CA THR A 756 -11.64 1.87 -17.15
C THR A 756 -11.47 3.05 -18.12
N ASP A 757 -11.16 4.22 -17.59
CA ASP A 757 -11.01 5.51 -18.25
C ASP A 757 -9.53 5.78 -18.60
N ASP A 758 -9.10 5.23 -19.73
CA ASP A 758 -7.73 5.31 -20.28
C ASP A 758 -7.17 6.75 -20.27
N GLY A 759 -6.12 6.98 -19.47
CA GLY A 759 -5.49 8.28 -19.30
C GLY A 759 -4.99 8.92 -20.60
N ARG A 760 -4.64 8.11 -21.61
CA ARG A 760 -4.20 8.62 -22.93
C ARG A 760 -5.32 9.33 -23.70
N SER A 761 -6.57 9.13 -23.28
CA SER A 761 -7.77 9.77 -23.82
C SER A 761 -8.29 10.90 -22.92
N GLY A 762 -7.48 11.38 -21.98
CA GLY A 762 -7.89 12.36 -20.96
C GLY A 762 -8.64 11.77 -19.77
N GLY A 763 -8.62 10.43 -19.62
CA GLY A 763 -9.13 9.75 -18.43
C GLY A 763 -8.20 9.88 -17.22
N THR A 764 -8.59 9.27 -16.10
CA THR A 764 -7.84 9.31 -14.83
C THR A 764 -7.07 8.03 -14.53
N ALA A 765 -7.24 6.96 -15.32
CA ALA A 765 -6.59 5.68 -15.08
C ALA A 765 -5.22 5.58 -15.75
N VAL A 766 -4.22 5.09 -15.00
CA VAL A 766 -2.90 4.70 -15.52
C VAL A 766 -2.89 3.24 -15.95
N ILE A 767 -3.69 2.40 -15.28
CA ILE A 767 -3.77 0.95 -15.54
C ILE A 767 -5.21 0.47 -15.68
N ASP A 768 -5.40 -0.58 -16.50
CA ASP A 768 -6.69 -1.23 -16.72
C ASP A 768 -7.10 -2.16 -15.55
N THR A 769 -8.28 -2.77 -15.66
CA THR A 769 -8.82 -3.70 -14.65
C THR A 769 -8.08 -5.04 -14.55
N ASN A 770 -7.06 -5.30 -15.38
CA ASN A 770 -6.11 -6.41 -15.23
C ASN A 770 -4.75 -5.92 -14.69
N THR A 771 -4.73 -4.70 -14.13
CA THR A 771 -3.57 -3.95 -13.64
C THR A 771 -2.49 -3.69 -14.70
N LYS A 772 -2.83 -3.71 -15.99
CA LYS A 772 -1.90 -3.48 -17.10
C LYS A 772 -1.82 -1.99 -17.44
N VAL A 773 -0.62 -1.46 -17.65
CA VAL A 773 -0.42 -0.05 -17.99
C VAL A 773 -1.00 0.26 -19.37
N TYR A 774 -1.82 1.31 -19.46
CA TYR A 774 -2.42 1.73 -20.73
C TYR A 774 -1.36 2.10 -21.78
N GLY A 775 -1.60 1.73 -23.03
CA GLY A 775 -0.60 1.86 -24.10
C GLY A 775 0.53 0.83 -24.09
N THR A 776 0.50 -0.17 -23.18
CA THR A 776 1.48 -1.26 -23.14
C THR A 776 0.87 -2.64 -23.39
N ASP A 777 1.72 -3.58 -23.80
CA ASP A 777 1.37 -4.98 -24.02
C ASP A 777 1.50 -5.82 -22.75
N ASN A 778 2.63 -5.67 -22.06
CA ASN A 778 3.14 -6.63 -21.08
C ASN A 778 3.70 -5.99 -19.78
N LEU A 779 3.36 -4.73 -19.52
CA LEU A 779 3.71 -4.02 -18.29
C LEU A 779 2.51 -3.92 -17.36
N PHE A 780 2.70 -4.27 -16.09
CA PHE A 780 1.69 -4.27 -15.05
C PHE A 780 2.16 -3.52 -13.81
N VAL A 781 1.23 -3.08 -12.96
CA VAL A 781 1.51 -2.49 -11.65
C VAL A 781 0.74 -3.23 -10.55
N VAL A 782 1.42 -3.68 -9.50
CA VAL A 782 0.82 -4.40 -8.36
C VAL A 782 1.45 -3.93 -7.05
N ASP A 783 1.05 -2.74 -6.60
CA ASP A 783 1.32 -2.20 -5.26
C ASP A 783 0.24 -1.17 -4.85
N ALA A 784 0.46 -0.41 -3.77
CA ALA A 784 -0.47 0.61 -3.26
C ALA A 784 -0.81 1.73 -4.25
N SER A 785 0.01 1.95 -5.30
CA SER A 785 -0.24 2.99 -6.30
C SER A 785 -1.52 2.78 -7.11
N ILE A 786 -2.05 1.55 -7.19
CA ILE A 786 -3.22 1.24 -8.02
C ILE A 786 -4.55 1.73 -7.42
N PHE A 787 -4.58 2.04 -6.12
CA PHE A 787 -5.81 2.24 -5.35
C PHE A 787 -6.53 3.55 -5.73
N PRO A 788 -7.80 3.51 -6.20
CA PRO A 788 -8.49 4.72 -6.66
C PRO A 788 -8.80 5.75 -5.56
N GLY A 789 -8.87 5.32 -4.30
CA GLY A 789 -9.13 6.16 -3.15
C GLY A 789 -8.70 5.51 -1.85
N MET A 790 -8.86 6.25 -0.75
CA MET A 790 -8.45 5.80 0.58
C MET A 790 -9.42 4.75 1.14
N VAL A 791 -8.98 4.00 2.14
CA VAL A 791 -9.65 2.79 2.67
C VAL A 791 -9.91 2.94 4.16
N THR A 792 -10.66 2.02 4.79
CA THR A 792 -11.07 2.13 6.19
C THR A 792 -9.91 2.01 7.19
N SER A 793 -8.92 1.16 6.89
CA SER A 793 -7.88 0.75 7.84
C SER A 793 -6.47 0.73 7.25
N ASN A 794 -5.46 0.44 8.08
CA ASN A 794 -4.06 0.34 7.63
C ASN A 794 -3.95 -0.63 6.42
N PRO A 795 -3.41 -0.19 5.27
CA PRO A 795 -3.75 -0.82 3.99
C PRO A 795 -3.00 -2.13 3.68
N SER A 796 -2.04 -2.55 4.50
CA SER A 796 -1.11 -3.65 4.18
C SER A 796 -1.82 -4.94 3.79
N ALA A 797 -2.89 -5.32 4.50
CA ALA A 797 -3.68 -6.49 4.16
C ALA A 797 -4.42 -6.35 2.82
N MET A 798 -5.02 -5.19 2.56
CA MET A 798 -5.77 -4.92 1.32
C MET A 798 -4.84 -4.88 0.10
N ILE A 799 -3.60 -4.40 0.25
CA ILE A 799 -2.57 -4.44 -0.81
C ILE A 799 -2.16 -5.89 -1.14
N VAL A 800 -2.02 -6.76 -0.13
CA VAL A 800 -1.72 -8.19 -0.32
C VAL A 800 -2.91 -8.90 -1.00
N ILE A 801 -4.14 -8.55 -0.65
CA ILE A 801 -5.36 -9.05 -1.33
C ILE A 801 -5.41 -8.59 -2.79
N ALA A 802 -5.12 -7.31 -3.06
CA ALA A 802 -5.04 -6.78 -4.40
C ALA A 802 -3.98 -7.51 -5.24
N ALA A 803 -2.87 -7.95 -4.66
CA ALA A 803 -1.84 -8.73 -5.35
C ALA A 803 -2.24 -10.19 -5.62
N GLU A 804 -2.92 -10.87 -4.69
CA GLU A 804 -3.52 -12.20 -4.92
C GLU A 804 -4.60 -12.16 -6.03
N HIS A 805 -5.36 -11.06 -6.12
CA HIS A 805 -6.35 -10.83 -7.17
C HIS A 805 -5.70 -10.49 -8.51
N ALA A 806 -4.75 -9.55 -8.53
CA ALA A 806 -4.00 -9.16 -9.72
C ALA A 806 -3.25 -10.34 -10.35
N ALA A 807 -2.56 -11.16 -9.54
CA ALA A 807 -1.90 -12.37 -10.03
C ALA A 807 -2.88 -13.29 -10.78
N THR A 808 -4.08 -13.49 -10.22
CA THR A 808 -5.12 -14.31 -10.84
C THR A 808 -5.56 -13.74 -12.19
N LYS A 809 -5.80 -12.42 -12.29
CA LYS A 809 -6.17 -11.75 -13.55
C LYS A 809 -5.05 -11.79 -14.58
N ILE A 810 -3.82 -11.47 -14.19
CA ILE A 810 -2.64 -11.47 -15.07
C ILE A 810 -2.41 -12.86 -15.66
N MET A 811 -2.54 -13.93 -14.87
CA MET A 811 -2.42 -15.31 -15.37
C MET A 811 -3.58 -15.75 -16.27
N ALA A 812 -4.78 -15.15 -16.11
CA ALA A 812 -5.92 -15.41 -16.98
C ALA A 812 -5.84 -14.68 -18.35
N LEU A 813 -4.92 -13.72 -18.52
CA LEU A 813 -4.68 -13.09 -19.81
C LEU A 813 -3.97 -14.05 -20.78
N ASP A 814 -4.62 -14.32 -21.91
CA ASP A 814 -4.15 -15.14 -23.03
C ASP A 814 -2.66 -14.90 -23.37
N LYS A 815 -1.94 -15.98 -23.71
CA LYS A 815 -0.60 -15.86 -24.28
C LYS A 815 -0.72 -15.15 -25.63
N PHE A 816 0.01 -14.05 -25.82
CA PHE A 816 -0.10 -13.15 -26.98
C PHE A 816 -0.27 -13.91 -28.31
N ARG A 817 -1.49 -13.90 -28.88
CA ARG A 817 -1.76 -14.44 -30.22
C ARG A 817 -0.99 -13.60 -31.24
N HIS A 818 0.10 -14.16 -31.75
CA HIS A 818 1.06 -13.43 -32.54
C HIS A 818 0.53 -13.19 -33.96
N PHE A 819 0.10 -11.97 -34.27
CA PHE A 819 -0.07 -11.54 -35.67
C PHE A 819 1.32 -11.41 -36.31
N SER A 820 1.77 -12.50 -36.95
CA SER A 820 3.05 -12.56 -37.65
C SER A 820 3.13 -11.47 -38.73
N PRO A 821 4.23 -10.68 -38.81
CA PRO A 821 4.42 -9.70 -39.89
C PRO A 821 4.50 -10.30 -41.30
N TYR A 822 4.61 -11.62 -41.43
CA TYR A 822 4.81 -12.33 -42.70
C TYR A 822 3.54 -12.49 -43.54
N THR A 823 2.84 -11.39 -43.83
CA THR A 823 1.88 -11.32 -44.94
C THR A 823 1.93 -9.95 -45.63
N HIS A 824 3.09 -9.63 -46.22
CA HIS A 824 3.22 -8.66 -47.30
C HIS A 824 3.67 -9.38 -48.58
N MET A 825 2.76 -10.18 -49.14
CA MET A 825 3.00 -10.89 -50.39
C MET A 825 2.96 -9.91 -51.57
N LEU A 826 4.06 -9.89 -52.33
CA LEU A 826 4.35 -9.00 -53.46
C LEU A 826 3.21 -8.87 -54.48
N VAL A 827 2.54 -7.71 -54.54
CA VAL A 827 1.81 -7.26 -55.75
C VAL A 827 2.68 -6.28 -56.53
N LYS A 828 3.64 -6.81 -57.30
CA LYS A 828 4.34 -6.03 -58.32
C LYS A 828 3.43 -5.79 -59.53
N LEU A 829 2.81 -4.60 -59.60
CA LEU A 829 2.23 -4.08 -60.84
C LEU A 829 2.87 -2.73 -61.21
N ALA A 830 3.95 -2.80 -61.98
CA ALA A 830 4.59 -1.62 -62.55
C ALA A 830 3.76 -1.07 -63.72
N ARG A 831 3.39 0.23 -63.67
CA ARG A 831 2.96 1.01 -64.85
C ARG A 831 3.01 2.53 -64.62
N LYS A 832 4.12 3.12 -65.08
CA LYS A 832 4.21 4.47 -65.67
C LYS A 832 5.11 4.33 -66.92
N PRO A 833 5.06 5.24 -67.92
CA PRO A 833 4.15 6.37 -68.10
C PRO A 833 3.32 6.29 -69.40
N ARG A 834 2.38 7.23 -69.60
CA ARG A 834 2.08 7.80 -70.92
C ARG A 834 1.81 9.30 -70.78
N VAL A 835 2.15 10.06 -71.83
CA VAL A 835 2.05 11.51 -71.92
C VAL A 835 1.01 11.87 -72.98
N ALA A 836 0.16 12.86 -72.70
CA ALA A 836 -0.70 13.57 -73.65
C ALA A 836 -0.97 14.99 -73.08
N ALA A 837 -1.36 15.97 -73.92
CA ALA A 837 -1.22 17.38 -73.58
C ALA A 837 -2.46 18.26 -73.82
N ALA A 838 -2.67 19.19 -72.87
CA ALA A 838 -3.08 20.59 -73.05
C ALA A 838 -4.53 21.00 -73.42
N THR A 839 -4.81 22.26 -73.06
CA THR A 839 -5.77 23.26 -73.60
C THR A 839 -7.09 23.62 -72.85
N LYS A 840 -6.98 24.72 -72.08
CA LYS A 840 -7.79 25.97 -72.11
C LYS A 840 -9.34 25.97 -72.01
N LYS A 841 -9.80 26.75 -71.01
CA LYS A 841 -10.94 27.72 -71.01
C LYS A 841 -12.35 27.24 -71.39
N ALA A 842 -13.29 27.36 -70.43
CA ALA A 842 -14.31 28.46 -70.42
C ALA A 842 -15.08 28.51 -69.09
N SER A 843 -15.79 29.62 -68.85
CA SER A 843 -16.73 29.93 -67.74
C SER A 843 -18.09 30.35 -68.39
N PRO A 844 -19.19 30.81 -67.71
CA PRO A 844 -19.25 31.37 -66.34
C PRO A 844 -20.58 31.28 -65.52
N PHE A 845 -20.52 31.84 -64.29
CA PHE A 845 -21.62 32.51 -63.55
C PHE A 845 -22.78 31.63 -62.96
N PRO A 846 -23.64 32.14 -62.03
CA PRO A 846 -23.28 32.15 -60.60
C PRO A 846 -24.42 31.84 -59.59
N PHE A 847 -24.07 31.71 -58.31
CA PHE A 847 -24.72 32.49 -57.24
C PHE A 847 -23.72 32.76 -56.09
N MET A 848 -24.00 33.73 -55.22
CA MET A 848 -23.00 34.30 -54.31
C MET A 848 -23.60 34.70 -52.95
N ARG A 849 -22.77 34.64 -51.89
CA ARG A 849 -22.88 35.45 -50.65
C ARG A 849 -24.04 35.09 -49.67
N ASN A 850 -24.00 35.43 -48.37
CA ASN A 850 -23.04 36.27 -47.62
C ASN A 850 -22.96 35.98 -46.08
N PHE A 851 -21.77 36.23 -45.52
CA PHE A 851 -21.47 36.88 -44.22
C PHE A 851 -21.62 36.19 -42.84
N VAL A 852 -20.99 36.87 -41.87
CA VAL A 852 -20.72 36.50 -40.46
C VAL A 852 -20.91 37.76 -39.59
N ARG A 853 -21.52 37.66 -38.38
CA ARG A 853 -21.14 38.35 -37.12
C ARG A 853 -22.21 38.22 -36.01
N LEU A 854 -21.74 38.37 -34.76
CA LEU A 854 -22.36 38.83 -33.48
C LEU A 854 -23.91 38.78 -33.34
N SER A 855 -24.48 38.39 -32.20
CA SER A 855 -24.17 38.90 -30.84
C SER A 855 -24.70 37.98 -29.72
N GLN A 856 -24.50 38.37 -28.45
CA GLN A 856 -25.01 37.70 -27.24
C GLN A 856 -26.42 38.22 -26.87
N ASP A 857 -27.24 37.46 -26.13
CA ASP A 857 -27.46 37.68 -24.68
C ASP A 857 -28.69 36.98 -24.05
N ILE A 858 -28.46 36.37 -22.87
CA ILE A 858 -29.26 36.46 -21.63
C ILE A 858 -30.62 35.71 -21.44
N MET A 859 -30.61 34.85 -20.39
CA MET A 859 -31.68 34.37 -19.48
C MET A 859 -32.81 33.37 -19.87
N HIS A 860 -32.64 32.15 -19.32
CA HIS A 860 -33.56 31.46 -18.37
C HIS A 860 -34.62 30.43 -18.85
N SER A 861 -34.68 29.36 -18.04
CA SER A 861 -35.54 28.16 -18.03
C SER A 861 -36.86 28.42 -17.24
N PRO A 862 -37.81 27.46 -17.02
CA PRO A 862 -37.84 26.04 -17.47
C PRO A 862 -39.18 25.47 -18.02
N SER A 863 -39.04 24.37 -18.76
CA SER A 863 -39.86 23.12 -18.84
C SER A 863 -41.35 23.06 -18.42
N PHE A 864 -42.23 22.52 -19.28
CA PHE A 864 -42.77 21.12 -19.20
C PHE A 864 -43.85 20.79 -20.29
N TYR A 865 -44.33 19.53 -20.30
CA TYR A 865 -45.36 18.86 -21.16
C TYR A 865 -44.95 18.41 -22.58
N PHE A 866 -45.59 17.40 -23.22
CA PHE A 866 -45.93 16.01 -22.81
C PHE A 866 -46.34 15.22 -24.08
N LEU A 867 -46.19 13.89 -24.05
CA LEU A 867 -46.54 12.84 -25.05
C LEU A 867 -47.70 13.08 -26.07
N ILE A 868 -47.54 12.55 -27.31
CA ILE A 868 -48.36 11.46 -27.92
C ILE A 868 -47.85 10.99 -29.32
N PHE A 869 -47.95 9.67 -29.59
CA PHE A 869 -47.88 8.85 -30.84
C PHE A 869 -47.75 9.58 -32.22
N THR A 870 -47.02 9.12 -33.26
CA THR A 870 -46.38 7.82 -33.65
C THR A 870 -45.39 8.08 -34.83
N GLY A 871 -44.56 7.18 -35.40
CA GLY A 871 -44.25 5.74 -35.19
C GLY A 871 -43.79 5.02 -36.49
N LEU A 872 -43.00 3.92 -36.40
CA LEU A 872 -42.38 3.11 -37.50
C LEU A 872 -41.35 3.86 -38.40
N VAL A 873 -40.15 3.37 -38.75
CA VAL A 873 -39.40 2.10 -38.56
C VAL A 873 -37.89 2.40 -38.35
N PRO A 874 -37.14 1.66 -37.51
CA PRO A 874 -35.67 1.71 -37.51
C PRO A 874 -34.94 0.34 -37.63
N THR A 875 -33.99 0.26 -38.56
CA THR A 875 -32.96 -0.81 -38.76
C THR A 875 -31.82 -0.19 -39.58
N ILE A 876 -30.51 -0.43 -39.41
CA ILE A 876 -29.70 -1.24 -38.48
C ILE A 876 -28.36 -0.50 -38.34
N PHE A 877 -27.71 -0.54 -37.16
CA PHE A 877 -26.25 -0.68 -37.06
C PHE A 877 -25.89 -1.19 -35.65
N ALA A 878 -25.55 -2.47 -35.56
CA ALA A 878 -24.96 -3.07 -34.36
C ALA A 878 -23.47 -3.31 -34.60
N SER A 879 -22.63 -2.92 -33.64
CA SER A 879 -21.21 -3.29 -33.62
C SER A 879 -21.06 -4.78 -33.26
N PRO A 880 -20.01 -5.46 -33.73
CA PRO A 880 -20.02 -6.92 -33.82
C PRO A 880 -19.86 -7.62 -32.47
N VAL A 881 -20.73 -8.60 -32.23
CA VAL A 881 -20.41 -9.74 -31.36
C VAL A 881 -19.26 -10.50 -32.01
N VAL A 882 -18.19 -10.73 -31.25
CA VAL A 882 -17.08 -11.59 -31.70
C VAL A 882 -17.61 -13.03 -31.80
N PRO A 883 -17.53 -13.71 -32.96
CA PRO A 883 -17.94 -15.10 -33.06
C PRO A 883 -17.00 -15.98 -32.23
N ILE A 884 -17.58 -16.93 -31.49
CA ILE A 884 -16.83 -18.07 -30.99
C ILE A 884 -16.41 -18.88 -32.23
N GLN A 885 -15.10 -19.05 -32.45
CA GLN A 885 -14.62 -19.91 -33.54
C GLN A 885 -14.81 -21.39 -33.17
N ASP A 886 -15.35 -22.17 -34.10
CA ASP A 886 -15.60 -23.62 -34.00
C ASP A 886 -14.31 -24.49 -34.06
N ASP A 887 -13.21 -24.01 -33.47
CA ASP A 887 -11.86 -24.62 -33.56
C ASP A 887 -11.48 -25.47 -32.33
N VAL A 888 -12.48 -25.99 -31.58
CA VAL A 888 -12.30 -27.09 -30.61
C VAL A 888 -13.35 -28.17 -30.85
N PHE A 889 -13.30 -28.78 -32.03
CA PHE A 889 -14.10 -29.96 -32.35
C PHE A 889 -13.70 -31.16 -31.46
N PRO A 890 -14.67 -31.93 -30.93
CA PRO A 890 -14.41 -33.30 -30.49
C PRO A 890 -14.07 -34.21 -31.71
N PRO A 891 -13.78 -35.51 -31.50
CA PRO A 891 -13.56 -36.45 -32.61
C PRO A 891 -14.67 -36.42 -33.67
N PRO A 892 -14.36 -36.65 -34.96
CA PRO A 892 -15.32 -36.49 -36.05
C PRO A 892 -16.55 -37.38 -35.87
N GLY A 893 -17.70 -36.75 -35.65
CA GLY A 893 -18.99 -37.41 -35.38
C GLY A 893 -19.85 -36.67 -34.34
N PHE A 894 -19.23 -35.92 -33.43
CA PHE A 894 -19.94 -35.14 -32.42
C PHE A 894 -20.31 -33.74 -32.92
N VAL A 895 -21.56 -33.34 -32.68
CA VAL A 895 -22.07 -31.98 -32.85
C VAL A 895 -22.84 -31.62 -31.59
N LEU A 896 -22.48 -30.52 -30.93
CA LEU A 896 -23.28 -29.94 -29.85
C LEU A 896 -24.45 -29.17 -30.48
N THR A 897 -25.67 -29.65 -30.25
CA THR A 897 -26.89 -28.89 -30.59
C THR A 897 -27.21 -27.88 -29.49
N GLU A 898 -27.87 -26.76 -29.84
CA GLU A 898 -28.35 -25.79 -28.85
C GLU A 898 -29.17 -26.49 -27.75
N PRO A 899 -29.01 -26.09 -26.47
CA PRO A 899 -29.76 -26.68 -25.37
C PRO A 899 -31.27 -26.45 -25.55
N ARG A 900 -32.05 -27.46 -25.15
CA ARG A 900 -33.51 -27.44 -25.18
C ARG A 900 -34.05 -27.25 -23.79
N PHE A 901 -35.07 -26.40 -23.68
CA PHE A 901 -35.73 -26.07 -22.43
C PHE A 901 -37.21 -26.42 -22.57
N GLN A 902 -37.70 -27.29 -21.69
CA GLN A 902 -39.13 -27.47 -21.53
C GLN A 902 -39.62 -26.47 -20.48
N VAL A 903 -40.46 -25.53 -20.89
CA VAL A 903 -40.96 -24.44 -20.04
C VAL A 903 -42.48 -24.47 -19.97
N GLU A 904 -43.02 -24.26 -18.77
CA GLU A 904 -44.45 -24.13 -18.51
C GLU A 904 -44.86 -22.67 -18.75
N ILE A 905 -45.58 -22.39 -19.84
CA ILE A 905 -46.02 -21.02 -20.17
C ILE A 905 -47.30 -20.63 -19.42
N ARG A 906 -48.16 -21.59 -19.10
CA ARG A 906 -49.37 -21.44 -18.27
C ARG A 906 -49.55 -22.70 -17.43
N PRO A 907 -50.30 -22.66 -16.31
CA PRO A 907 -50.56 -23.84 -15.48
C PRO A 907 -51.01 -25.08 -16.27
N GLY A 908 -50.12 -26.07 -16.41
CA GLY A 908 -50.33 -27.31 -17.19
C GLY A 908 -50.06 -27.23 -18.71
N GLU A 909 -49.60 -26.10 -19.23
CA GLU A 909 -49.27 -25.88 -20.66
C GLU A 909 -47.74 -25.77 -20.84
N HIS A 910 -47.10 -26.85 -21.29
CA HIS A 910 -45.65 -26.91 -21.52
C HIS A 910 -45.29 -26.82 -23.01
N ILE A 911 -44.21 -26.10 -23.32
CA ILE A 911 -43.61 -26.00 -24.65
C ILE A 911 -42.11 -26.32 -24.60
N THR A 912 -41.52 -26.66 -25.75
CA THR A 912 -40.07 -26.81 -25.90
C THR A 912 -39.49 -25.64 -26.70
N LEU A 913 -38.52 -24.94 -26.13
CA LEU A 913 -37.79 -23.85 -26.77
C LEU A 913 -36.29 -24.17 -26.85
N ASN A 914 -35.64 -23.69 -27.91
CA ASN A 914 -34.20 -23.86 -28.14
C ASN A 914 -33.50 -22.50 -28.08
N GLY A 915 -32.26 -22.46 -27.58
CA GLY A 915 -31.41 -21.26 -27.58
C GLY A 915 -30.79 -20.97 -26.21
N THR A 916 -30.37 -19.73 -25.95
CA THR A 916 -29.87 -19.33 -24.62
C THR A 916 -31.03 -19.04 -23.66
N VAL A 917 -30.78 -19.12 -22.35
CA VAL A 917 -31.79 -18.86 -21.31
C VAL A 917 -32.48 -17.50 -21.50
N GLN A 918 -31.76 -16.45 -21.91
CA GLN A 918 -32.38 -15.14 -22.18
C GLN A 918 -33.32 -15.16 -23.40
N LYS A 919 -33.01 -15.91 -24.46
CA LYS A 919 -33.91 -16.09 -25.61
C LYS A 919 -35.16 -16.87 -25.21
N VAL A 920 -34.97 -17.96 -24.47
CA VAL A 920 -36.06 -18.81 -23.96
C VAL A 920 -36.98 -18.04 -23.02
N TRP A 921 -36.43 -17.24 -22.11
CA TRP A 921 -37.20 -16.40 -21.19
C TRP A 921 -37.98 -15.29 -21.93
N ALA A 922 -37.34 -14.60 -22.87
CA ALA A 922 -38.01 -13.57 -23.69
C ALA A 922 -39.16 -14.18 -24.53
N GLU A 923 -38.95 -15.36 -25.10
CA GLU A 923 -39.98 -16.09 -25.87
C GLU A 923 -41.08 -16.67 -24.97
N MET A 924 -40.76 -17.12 -23.75
CA MET A 924 -41.74 -17.54 -22.75
C MET A 924 -42.67 -16.38 -22.36
N LEU A 925 -42.11 -15.20 -22.05
CA LEU A 925 -42.89 -13.99 -21.77
C LEU A 925 -43.66 -13.48 -23.00
N ARG A 926 -43.17 -13.72 -24.22
CA ARG A 926 -43.91 -13.43 -25.46
C ARG A 926 -45.11 -14.38 -25.66
N LEU A 927 -44.99 -15.63 -25.21
CA LEU A 927 -46.02 -16.66 -25.33
C LEU A 927 -47.03 -16.64 -24.17
N ASN A 928 -46.63 -16.18 -22.98
CA ASN A 928 -47.55 -15.72 -21.94
C ASN A 928 -47.22 -14.31 -21.42
N PRO A 929 -47.82 -13.26 -22.01
CA PRO A 929 -47.72 -11.89 -21.51
C PRO A 929 -48.31 -11.66 -20.11
N ASN A 930 -49.12 -12.59 -19.60
CA ASN A 930 -49.78 -12.52 -18.29
C ASN A 930 -49.13 -13.42 -17.24
N TYR A 931 -47.90 -13.89 -17.47
CA TYR A 931 -47.19 -14.89 -16.64
C TYR A 931 -47.25 -14.60 -15.13
N GLU A 932 -46.97 -13.36 -14.70
CA GLU A 932 -47.06 -12.98 -13.27
C GLU A 932 -48.46 -13.18 -12.69
N THR A 933 -49.52 -12.97 -13.50
CA THR A 933 -50.92 -13.06 -13.07
C THR A 933 -51.38 -14.52 -13.02
N ASP A 934 -51.03 -15.33 -14.02
CA ASP A 934 -51.39 -16.74 -14.11
C ASP A 934 -50.72 -17.58 -12.99
N PHE A 935 -49.52 -17.20 -12.57
CA PHE A 935 -48.79 -17.86 -11.48
C PHE A 935 -48.89 -17.14 -10.11
N ALA A 936 -49.55 -15.98 -10.03
CA ALA A 936 -49.76 -15.23 -8.77
C ALA A 936 -50.31 -16.08 -7.60
N PRO A 937 -51.27 -17.03 -7.78
CA PRO A 937 -51.75 -17.86 -6.68
C PRO A 937 -50.67 -18.79 -6.08
N GLN A 938 -49.67 -19.16 -6.88
CA GLN A 938 -48.55 -20.00 -6.45
C GLN A 938 -47.47 -19.16 -5.74
N LEU A 939 -47.20 -17.96 -6.26
CA LEU A 939 -46.31 -16.98 -5.63
C LEU A 939 -46.85 -16.50 -4.27
N ALA A 940 -48.17 -16.28 -4.15
CA ALA A 940 -48.82 -15.95 -2.88
C ALA A 940 -48.65 -17.07 -1.83
N LYS A 941 -48.76 -18.35 -2.23
CA LYS A 941 -48.47 -19.50 -1.35
C LYS A 941 -47.01 -19.54 -0.90
N ARG A 942 -46.04 -19.22 -1.79
CA ARG A 942 -44.62 -19.11 -1.40
C ARG A 942 -44.39 -17.96 -0.41
N ARG A 943 -45.04 -16.81 -0.59
CA ARG A 943 -44.91 -15.66 0.32
C ARG A 943 -45.44 -15.98 1.71
N ALA A 944 -46.65 -16.54 1.81
CA ALA A 944 -47.21 -17.01 3.07
C ALA A 944 -46.37 -18.12 3.77
N ALA A 945 -45.58 -18.89 3.03
CA ALA A 945 -44.65 -19.88 3.58
C ALA A 945 -43.31 -19.28 4.06
N LEU A 946 -42.93 -18.09 3.57
CA LEU A 946 -41.79 -17.30 4.05
C LEU A 946 -42.18 -16.46 5.26
N ASP A 947 -43.36 -15.81 5.21
CA ASP A 947 -43.93 -15.02 6.32
C ASP A 947 -44.22 -15.89 7.57
N ALA A 948 -44.28 -17.21 7.42
CA ALA A 948 -44.40 -18.18 8.50
C ALA A 948 -43.06 -18.56 9.19
N PHE A 949 -41.94 -17.94 8.80
CA PHE A 949 -40.59 -18.31 9.24
C PHE A 949 -39.86 -17.15 9.95
N ASP A 950 -40.40 -16.70 11.09
CA ASP A 950 -39.75 -15.75 12.01
C ASP A 950 -39.48 -16.37 13.40
N ILE A 951 -38.57 -15.76 14.16
CA ILE A 951 -37.78 -16.41 15.22
C ILE A 951 -38.49 -16.39 16.57
N ALA A 952 -39.09 -17.52 16.99
CA ALA A 952 -39.73 -17.65 18.29
C ALA A 952 -39.65 -19.07 18.93
N SER A 953 -38.49 -19.75 18.92
CA SER A 953 -38.36 -21.05 19.64
C SER A 953 -36.94 -21.50 20.03
N ILE A 954 -36.18 -20.69 20.78
CA ILE A 954 -35.14 -21.21 21.71
C ILE A 954 -35.38 -20.66 23.12
N ALA A 955 -36.41 -21.19 23.76
CA ALA A 955 -36.64 -21.10 25.20
C ALA A 955 -37.34 -22.40 25.62
N THR A 956 -36.66 -23.25 26.39
CA THR A 956 -37.22 -24.54 26.85
C THR A 956 -38.23 -24.35 28.00
N PRO A 957 -39.17 -25.29 28.18
CA PRO A 957 -40.52 -24.92 28.59
C PRO A 957 -40.75 -24.88 30.11
N ALA A 958 -41.68 -24.01 30.51
CA ALA A 958 -42.40 -24.10 31.77
C ALA A 958 -43.90 -23.96 31.50
N GLY A 959 -44.71 -24.82 32.12
CA GLY A 959 -46.17 -24.68 32.14
C GLY A 959 -46.77 -25.36 33.37
N PRO A 960 -48.10 -25.29 33.55
CA PRO A 960 -48.97 -24.23 33.03
C PRO A 960 -50.01 -23.69 34.05
N ALA A 961 -50.39 -22.43 33.82
CA ALA A 961 -51.73 -21.85 34.00
C ALA A 961 -52.31 -21.49 35.40
N VAL A 962 -53.31 -20.60 35.29
CA VAL A 962 -54.40 -20.22 36.24
C VAL A 962 -54.09 -19.33 37.45
N GLY A 963 -54.74 -18.15 37.46
CA GLY A 963 -55.36 -17.58 38.67
C GLY A 963 -54.59 -16.46 39.41
N PRO A 964 -55.12 -15.22 39.47
CA PRO A 964 -54.51 -14.14 40.24
C PRO A 964 -55.04 -14.05 41.68
N LEU A 965 -54.16 -13.78 42.65
CA LEU A 965 -54.50 -13.12 43.92
C LEU A 965 -53.26 -12.46 44.55
N ARG A 966 -53.44 -11.73 45.67
CA ARG A 966 -52.44 -10.78 46.22
C ARG A 966 -51.56 -11.35 47.36
N SER A 967 -50.43 -10.65 47.55
CA SER A 967 -49.77 -10.29 48.82
C SER A 967 -49.10 -11.36 49.71
N ASP A 968 -47.80 -11.09 49.94
CA ASP A 968 -47.05 -11.14 51.21
C ASP A 968 -46.43 -12.45 51.79
N ALA A 969 -45.17 -12.25 52.21
CA ALA A 969 -44.49 -12.77 53.42
C ALA A 969 -43.83 -14.19 53.48
N THR A 970 -42.49 -14.15 53.46
CA THR A 970 -41.52 -14.79 54.42
C THR A 970 -41.15 -16.29 54.43
N ALA A 971 -39.82 -16.51 54.36
CA ALA A 971 -38.95 -17.47 55.11
C ALA A 971 -38.96 -19.00 54.80
N GLY A 972 -37.77 -19.65 54.88
CA GLY A 972 -37.66 -21.13 54.97
C GLY A 972 -36.31 -21.79 54.60
N LEU A 973 -35.56 -22.26 55.61
CA LEU A 973 -34.23 -22.94 55.57
C LEU A 973 -34.17 -24.36 54.91
N GLY A 974 -32.97 -24.83 54.49
CA GLY A 974 -32.66 -26.26 54.21
C GLY A 974 -31.18 -26.58 53.82
N ARG A 975 -30.57 -27.70 54.26
CA ARG A 975 -29.10 -28.05 54.12
C ARG A 975 -28.79 -29.53 53.70
N ARG A 976 -27.51 -29.79 53.30
CA ARG A 976 -26.68 -31.07 53.30
C ARG A 976 -26.74 -31.99 52.04
N GLN A 977 -25.61 -32.40 51.40
CA GLN A 977 -24.69 -33.60 51.53
C GLN A 977 -25.25 -34.96 51.02
N ALA A 978 -24.52 -35.97 50.49
CA ALA A 978 -23.16 -36.18 49.86
C ALA A 978 -23.07 -37.68 49.32
N GLU A 979 -21.99 -38.46 49.03
CA GLU A 979 -20.48 -38.44 49.13
C GLU A 979 -19.85 -39.65 48.28
N ASP A 980 -18.52 -39.72 48.06
CA ASP A 980 -17.58 -40.90 47.82
C ASP A 980 -17.43 -41.83 46.52
N ARG A 981 -16.17 -41.87 45.98
CA ARG A 981 -15.20 -43.00 45.64
C ARG A 981 -15.28 -44.17 44.56
N ALA A 982 -14.25 -44.17 43.65
CA ALA A 982 -13.09 -45.12 43.48
C ALA A 982 -13.01 -46.44 42.57
N ASP A 983 -12.08 -46.41 41.58
CA ASP A 983 -10.92 -47.31 41.27
C ASP A 983 -10.84 -48.68 40.47
N TYR A 984 -9.79 -48.74 39.59
CA TYR A 984 -8.83 -49.82 39.12
C TYR A 984 -9.07 -51.02 38.12
N SER A 985 -8.28 -50.99 37.02
CA SER A 985 -7.47 -52.04 36.28
C SER A 985 -7.99 -53.19 35.37
N HIS A 986 -7.55 -53.13 34.08
CA HIS A 986 -6.98 -54.13 33.12
C HIS A 986 -7.34 -55.66 33.04
N GLY A 987 -7.44 -56.19 31.80
CA GLY A 987 -7.26 -57.63 31.47
C GLY A 987 -7.71 -58.07 30.04
N GLY A 988 -6.83 -58.66 29.20
CA GLY A 988 -7.04 -58.84 27.74
C GLY A 988 -7.46 -60.22 27.17
N CYS A 989 -7.42 -60.30 25.82
CA CYS A 989 -7.44 -61.48 24.90
C CYS A 989 -8.76 -62.02 24.25
N ARG A 990 -8.75 -61.95 22.90
CA ARG A 990 -9.26 -62.90 21.86
C ARG A 990 -10.72 -63.41 21.87
N GLY A 991 -11.47 -63.09 20.81
CA GLY A 991 -12.58 -63.91 20.30
C GLY A 991 -13.49 -63.17 19.30
N CYS A 992 -13.78 -63.77 18.14
CA CYS A 992 -14.90 -63.40 17.25
C CYS A 992 -15.89 -64.58 17.22
N PRO A 993 -17.21 -64.32 17.28
CA PRO A 993 -17.96 -63.89 16.11
C PRO A 993 -18.78 -62.58 16.28
N ARG A 994 -19.35 -62.10 15.16
CA ARG A 994 -20.26 -60.94 15.03
C ARG A 994 -21.74 -61.35 15.27
N PRO A 995 -22.75 -60.46 15.16
CA PRO A 995 -22.91 -59.02 15.49
C PRO A 995 -24.06 -58.86 16.56
N PRO A 996 -24.77 -57.71 16.79
CA PRO A 996 -24.67 -56.35 16.24
C PRO A 996 -24.66 -55.20 17.30
N ASP A 997 -24.85 -53.98 16.79
CA ASP A 997 -25.52 -52.81 17.41
C ASP A 997 -24.75 -51.75 18.27
N TRP A 998 -24.50 -50.60 17.60
CA TRP A 998 -24.35 -49.20 18.04
C TRP A 998 -23.34 -48.77 19.14
N MET A 999 -22.33 -47.96 18.78
CA MET A 999 -21.78 -46.91 19.68
C MET A 999 -21.00 -45.75 18.97
N LEU A 1000 -20.61 -44.76 19.78
CA LEU A 1000 -20.12 -43.40 19.45
C LEU A 1000 -18.72 -43.25 18.81
N CYS A 1001 -18.61 -42.25 17.92
CA CYS A 1001 -17.63 -41.14 17.83
C CYS A 1001 -16.08 -41.29 18.02
N MET A 1002 -15.34 -40.53 17.17
CA MET A 1002 -14.02 -39.87 17.34
C MET A 1002 -12.68 -40.53 16.86
N HIS A 1003 -12.32 -40.17 15.61
CA HIS A 1003 -11.02 -39.60 15.14
C HIS A 1003 -9.67 -40.36 15.01
N ARG A 1004 -9.04 -40.10 13.84
CA ARG A 1004 -7.60 -40.16 13.41
C ARG A 1004 -6.96 -41.53 13.09
N GLY A 1005 -6.30 -41.56 11.92
CA GLY A 1005 -5.43 -42.64 11.40
C GLY A 1005 -4.83 -42.24 10.04
N TYR A 1006 -3.71 -42.85 9.62
CA TYR A 1006 -2.93 -42.53 8.40
C TYR A 1006 -2.64 -43.82 7.60
N GLU A 1007 -2.34 -43.66 6.29
CA GLU A 1007 -1.41 -44.46 5.46
C GLU A 1007 -1.73 -45.87 4.86
N TYR A 1008 -1.06 -46.10 3.71
CA TYR A 1008 -0.68 -47.33 2.95
C TYR A 1008 -1.70 -48.41 2.45
N GLY A 1009 -1.72 -48.64 1.12
CA GLY A 1009 -1.26 -49.95 0.56
C GLY A 1009 -2.12 -50.79 -0.43
N TYR A 1010 -1.63 -50.93 -1.68
CA TYR A 1010 -1.64 -52.11 -2.60
C TYR A 1010 -2.94 -52.76 -3.22
N TYR A 1011 -3.02 -52.67 -4.56
CA TYR A 1011 -3.25 -53.71 -5.61
C TYR A 1011 -4.49 -54.68 -5.69
N TRP A 1012 -5.27 -54.52 -6.79
CA TRP A 1012 -5.80 -55.53 -7.76
C TRP A 1012 -6.75 -56.69 -7.32
N PRO A 1013 -7.49 -57.40 -8.23
CA PRO A 1013 -7.66 -57.27 -9.70
C PRO A 1013 -9.15 -57.23 -10.19
N GLU A 1014 -9.40 -57.50 -11.49
CA GLU A 1014 -10.68 -57.50 -12.24
C GLU A 1014 -11.56 -58.76 -12.04
N GLN A 1015 -12.90 -58.68 -12.27
CA GLN A 1015 -13.67 -59.64 -13.12
C GLN A 1015 -15.19 -59.33 -13.33
N ASN A 1016 -15.58 -59.26 -14.62
CA ASN A 1016 -16.87 -59.50 -15.32
C ASN A 1016 -18.23 -59.78 -14.59
N LYS A 1017 -19.25 -58.96 -14.93
CA LYS A 1017 -20.61 -59.26 -15.50
C LYS A 1017 -21.46 -60.49 -15.07
N PRO A 1018 -22.80 -60.48 -15.29
CA PRO A 1018 -23.81 -59.43 -15.06
C PRO A 1018 -25.14 -59.97 -14.44
N ALA A 1019 -26.05 -59.12 -13.98
CA ALA A 1019 -27.45 -59.51 -13.72
C ALA A 1019 -28.41 -58.30 -13.77
N GLU A 1020 -29.53 -58.44 -14.47
CA GLU A 1020 -30.60 -57.44 -14.57
C GLU A 1020 -31.55 -57.53 -13.36
N GLY A 1021 -32.15 -56.40 -12.95
CA GLY A 1021 -33.16 -56.38 -11.89
C GLY A 1021 -33.54 -54.97 -11.42
N ASP A 1022 -34.65 -54.43 -11.94
CA ASP A 1022 -35.25 -53.19 -11.43
C ASP A 1022 -35.78 -53.38 -10.00
N GLY A 1023 -35.52 -52.42 -9.10
CA GLY A 1023 -36.05 -52.44 -7.73
C GLY A 1023 -35.50 -51.34 -6.82
N ASP A 1024 -36.39 -50.41 -6.46
CA ASP A 1024 -36.29 -49.29 -5.49
C ASP A 1024 -34.99 -49.01 -4.70
N TRP A 1025 -34.59 -47.73 -4.75
CA TRP A 1025 -33.79 -47.07 -3.70
C TRP A 1025 -34.56 -45.87 -3.09
N SER A 1026 -35.82 -46.10 -2.70
CA SER A 1026 -36.62 -45.10 -1.99
C SER A 1026 -36.35 -45.12 -0.48
N GLU A 1027 -35.45 -44.23 -0.02
CA GLU A 1027 -35.45 -43.53 1.29
C GLU A 1027 -34.02 -43.10 1.66
N CYS A 1028 -33.77 -41.79 1.58
CA CYS A 1028 -32.61 -41.16 2.22
C CYS A 1028 -33.02 -39.77 2.71
N LEU A 1029 -32.86 -39.52 4.01
CA LEU A 1029 -33.39 -38.31 4.67
C LEU A 1029 -32.64 -37.04 4.24
N CYS A 1030 -33.36 -36.05 3.73
CA CYS A 1030 -32.81 -34.75 3.32
C CYS A 1030 -32.42 -33.88 4.54
N HIS A 1031 -31.25 -34.16 5.14
CA HIS A 1031 -30.55 -33.14 5.92
C HIS A 1031 -30.04 -32.05 4.96
N ARG A 1032 -30.37 -30.78 5.24
CA ARG A 1032 -29.85 -29.63 4.48
C ARG A 1032 -28.32 -29.58 4.59
N TYR A 1033 -27.63 -29.83 3.49
CA TYR A 1033 -26.22 -29.47 3.31
C TYR A 1033 -26.08 -28.52 2.13
N GLN A 1034 -25.10 -27.63 2.19
CA GLN A 1034 -24.73 -26.75 1.09
C GLN A 1034 -24.12 -27.60 -0.04
N ALA A 1035 -24.45 -27.31 -1.29
CA ALA A 1035 -23.91 -28.05 -2.44
C ALA A 1035 -22.39 -27.85 -2.53
N ASP A 1036 -21.63 -28.89 -2.20
CA ASP A 1036 -20.19 -28.78 -1.93
C ASP A 1036 -19.37 -28.89 -3.24
N ILE A 1037 -19.44 -27.81 -4.05
CA ILE A 1037 -18.77 -27.65 -5.35
C ILE A 1037 -17.29 -28.14 -5.36
N PRO A 1038 -16.46 -27.90 -4.33
CA PRO A 1038 -15.11 -28.45 -4.23
C PRO A 1038 -14.99 -29.98 -4.30
N TYR A 1039 -16.04 -30.76 -4.00
CA TYR A 1039 -16.04 -32.22 -4.16
C TYR A 1039 -16.44 -32.62 -5.58
N THR A 1040 -17.44 -31.97 -6.18
CA THR A 1040 -17.81 -32.19 -7.59
C THR A 1040 -16.65 -31.89 -8.53
N ARG A 1041 -15.89 -30.81 -8.29
CA ARG A 1041 -14.68 -30.51 -9.09
C ARG A 1041 -13.58 -31.56 -8.91
N ARG A 1042 -13.36 -32.08 -7.69
CA ARG A 1042 -12.44 -33.23 -7.46
C ARG A 1042 -12.89 -34.53 -8.16
N ASN A 1043 -14.19 -34.77 -8.30
CA ASN A 1043 -14.71 -35.91 -9.06
C ASN A 1043 -14.49 -35.74 -10.58
N ILE A 1044 -14.60 -34.50 -11.09
CA ILE A 1044 -14.22 -34.15 -12.48
C ILE A 1044 -12.72 -34.37 -12.71
N ASP A 1045 -11.87 -33.86 -11.81
CA ASP A 1045 -10.41 -34.01 -11.89
C ASP A 1045 -10.00 -35.49 -11.85
N TYR A 1046 -10.66 -36.30 -11.00
CA TYR A 1046 -10.48 -37.75 -10.97
C TYR A 1046 -10.81 -38.40 -12.32
N LEU A 1047 -11.97 -38.12 -12.92
CA LEU A 1047 -12.35 -38.65 -14.23
C LEU A 1047 -11.43 -38.20 -15.38
N MET A 1048 -10.81 -37.02 -15.30
CA MET A 1048 -9.75 -36.61 -16.24
C MET A 1048 -8.43 -37.36 -16.02
N SER A 1049 -8.19 -37.89 -14.81
CA SER A 1049 -6.94 -38.57 -14.44
C SER A 1049 -6.92 -40.09 -14.68
N VAL A 1050 -8.00 -40.70 -15.18
CA VAL A 1050 -8.09 -42.14 -15.46
C VAL A 1050 -7.77 -42.43 -16.94
N PRO A 1051 -6.56 -42.94 -17.27
CA PRO A 1051 -6.19 -43.28 -18.65
C PRO A 1051 -6.66 -44.68 -19.04
N GLY A 1052 -6.76 -44.91 -20.36
CA GLY A 1052 -7.12 -46.21 -20.95
C GLY A 1052 -8.52 -46.19 -21.59
N PRO A 1053 -8.83 -47.19 -22.43
CA PRO A 1053 -10.10 -47.20 -23.15
C PRO A 1053 -11.27 -47.60 -22.24
N ALA A 1054 -12.32 -46.78 -22.19
CA ALA A 1054 -13.53 -47.06 -21.42
C ALA A 1054 -14.64 -47.58 -22.34
N THR A 1055 -15.24 -48.73 -22.03
CA THR A 1055 -16.41 -49.26 -22.75
C THR A 1055 -17.66 -49.01 -21.95
N ILE A 1056 -18.72 -48.53 -22.60
CA ILE A 1056 -20.05 -48.32 -22.03
C ILE A 1056 -21.04 -49.10 -22.89
N GLU A 1057 -21.82 -49.98 -22.29
CA GLU A 1057 -22.64 -50.93 -23.05
C GLU A 1057 -23.99 -50.35 -23.47
N ALA A 1058 -24.63 -50.97 -24.46
CA ALA A 1058 -25.92 -50.54 -24.97
C ALA A 1058 -26.98 -50.52 -23.86
N GLY A 1059 -27.60 -49.35 -23.60
CA GLY A 1059 -28.61 -49.19 -22.56
C GLY A 1059 -28.09 -49.08 -21.12
N GLU A 1060 -26.77 -49.23 -20.87
CA GLU A 1060 -26.24 -49.13 -19.50
C GLU A 1060 -26.11 -47.69 -19.01
N CYS A 1061 -26.42 -47.51 -17.72
CA CYS A 1061 -26.05 -46.35 -16.91
C CYS A 1061 -24.90 -46.70 -15.98
N GLN A 1062 -23.91 -45.82 -15.88
CA GLN A 1062 -22.68 -45.99 -15.11
C GLN A 1062 -22.49 -44.77 -14.19
N ARG A 1063 -21.91 -44.97 -13.00
CA ARG A 1063 -21.70 -43.92 -11.98
C ARG A 1063 -20.36 -44.07 -11.28
N VAL A 1064 -19.65 -42.95 -11.10
CA VAL A 1064 -18.50 -42.87 -10.17
C VAL A 1064 -18.96 -42.11 -8.93
N ALA A 1065 -18.80 -42.75 -7.76
CA ALA A 1065 -19.14 -42.22 -6.46
C ALA A 1065 -18.03 -42.51 -5.45
N CYS A 1066 -17.71 -41.52 -4.61
CA CYS A 1066 -16.71 -41.59 -3.54
C CYS A 1066 -17.27 -40.89 -2.28
N MET A 1067 -16.50 -40.86 -1.18
CA MET A 1067 -16.99 -40.51 0.16
C MET A 1067 -17.91 -39.27 0.22
N HIS A 1068 -18.97 -39.38 1.04
CA HIS A 1068 -20.03 -38.38 1.25
C HIS A 1068 -20.99 -38.16 0.05
N ASN A 1069 -21.62 -39.24 -0.41
CA ASN A 1069 -22.81 -39.32 -1.29
C ASN A 1069 -22.78 -38.64 -2.68
N SER A 1070 -21.79 -37.79 -2.98
CA SER A 1070 -21.61 -37.17 -4.29
C SER A 1070 -21.09 -38.15 -5.35
N GLY A 1071 -21.49 -37.96 -6.61
CA GLY A 1071 -20.99 -38.77 -7.72
C GLY A 1071 -21.56 -38.37 -9.08
N ILE A 1072 -20.81 -38.65 -10.14
CA ILE A 1072 -21.15 -38.31 -11.53
C ILE A 1072 -21.73 -39.56 -12.21
N SER A 1073 -22.86 -39.41 -12.91
CA SER A 1073 -23.57 -40.51 -13.59
C SER A 1073 -23.80 -40.18 -15.07
N TRP A 1074 -23.76 -41.20 -15.93
CA TRP A 1074 -24.01 -41.07 -17.37
C TRP A 1074 -24.66 -42.34 -17.93
N CYS A 1075 -25.42 -42.22 -19.02
CA CYS A 1075 -26.11 -43.36 -19.63
C CYS A 1075 -25.89 -43.41 -21.15
N ASN A 1076 -25.59 -44.59 -21.67
CA ASN A 1076 -25.58 -44.85 -23.12
C ASN A 1076 -26.99 -45.22 -23.58
N LEU A 1077 -27.76 -44.22 -24.02
CA LEU A 1077 -29.13 -44.39 -24.49
C LEU A 1077 -29.23 -44.92 -25.93
N GLY A 1078 -28.15 -45.48 -26.48
CA GLY A 1078 -28.09 -46.06 -27.82
C GLY A 1078 -28.04 -47.58 -27.83
N ASN A 1079 -28.59 -48.19 -28.89
CA ASN A 1079 -28.71 -49.65 -29.08
C ASN A 1079 -27.37 -50.36 -29.42
N SER A 1080 -26.22 -49.76 -29.10
CA SER A 1080 -24.89 -50.31 -29.36
C SER A 1080 -23.91 -49.90 -28.26
N SER A 1081 -23.01 -50.80 -27.88
CA SER A 1081 -21.92 -50.51 -26.95
C SER A 1081 -20.83 -49.67 -27.63
N TRP A 1082 -20.22 -48.74 -26.92
CA TRP A 1082 -19.17 -47.86 -27.43
C TRP A 1082 -17.92 -47.90 -26.55
N THR A 1083 -16.74 -47.95 -27.16
CA THR A 1083 -15.44 -47.87 -26.47
C THR A 1083 -14.74 -46.55 -26.83
N THR A 1084 -14.43 -45.72 -25.85
CA THR A 1084 -13.71 -44.45 -26.08
C THR A 1084 -12.19 -44.67 -26.03
N PRO A 1085 -11.39 -44.11 -26.95
CA PRO A 1085 -9.93 -44.24 -26.91
C PRO A 1085 -9.25 -43.49 -25.74
N THR A 1086 -9.94 -42.50 -25.15
CA THR A 1086 -9.38 -41.53 -24.19
C THR A 1086 -10.01 -41.62 -22.79
N GLY A 1087 -10.63 -42.75 -22.45
CA GLY A 1087 -11.23 -42.99 -21.13
C GLY A 1087 -12.44 -42.10 -20.85
N PHE A 1088 -12.59 -41.70 -19.58
CA PHE A 1088 -13.72 -40.89 -19.07
C PHE A 1088 -13.53 -39.37 -19.20
N SER A 1089 -12.42 -38.91 -19.78
CA SER A 1089 -12.07 -37.50 -19.98
C SER A 1089 -13.19 -36.65 -20.60
N TRP A 1090 -13.93 -37.20 -21.57
CA TRP A 1090 -15.04 -36.50 -22.22
C TRP A 1090 -16.28 -36.32 -21.33
N ILE A 1091 -16.57 -37.28 -20.43
CA ILE A 1091 -17.62 -37.13 -19.39
C ILE A 1091 -17.19 -36.06 -18.39
N ALA A 1092 -15.91 -36.03 -18.01
CA ALA A 1092 -15.36 -35.00 -17.14
C ALA A 1092 -15.46 -33.60 -17.77
N HIS A 1093 -15.14 -33.45 -19.06
CA HIS A 1093 -15.30 -32.19 -19.79
C HIS A 1093 -16.78 -31.76 -19.90
N ALA A 1094 -17.69 -32.68 -20.19
CA ALA A 1094 -19.13 -32.40 -20.22
C ALA A 1094 -19.66 -31.96 -18.84
N ALA A 1095 -19.26 -32.66 -17.77
CA ALA A 1095 -19.59 -32.31 -16.39
C ALA A 1095 -19.01 -30.94 -15.98
N ASN A 1096 -17.78 -30.63 -16.38
CA ASN A 1096 -17.16 -29.32 -16.11
C ASN A 1096 -17.84 -28.17 -16.87
N ALA A 1097 -18.27 -28.40 -18.11
CA ALA A 1097 -19.02 -27.42 -18.90
C ALA A 1097 -20.42 -27.17 -18.32
N LEU A 1098 -21.07 -28.19 -17.78
CA LEU A 1098 -22.34 -28.06 -17.05
C LEU A 1098 -22.16 -27.30 -15.73
N LEU A 1099 -21.09 -27.60 -14.97
CA LEU A 1099 -20.75 -26.87 -13.74
C LEU A 1099 -20.54 -25.37 -14.01
N TYR A 1100 -19.78 -25.03 -15.07
CA TYR A 1100 -19.51 -23.65 -15.48
C TYR A 1100 -20.76 -22.86 -15.90
N ASN A 1101 -21.77 -23.53 -16.47
CA ASN A 1101 -23.05 -22.92 -16.83
C ASN A 1101 -24.04 -22.84 -15.65
N CYS A 1102 -23.77 -23.53 -14.54
CA CYS A 1102 -24.51 -23.33 -13.30
C CYS A 1102 -24.01 -22.08 -12.56
N ASP A 1103 -22.69 -21.87 -12.47
CA ASP A 1103 -22.11 -20.66 -11.86
C ASP A 1103 -22.62 -19.36 -12.51
N SER A 1104 -22.82 -19.34 -13.83
CA SER A 1104 -23.26 -18.15 -14.59
C SER A 1104 -24.76 -17.83 -14.52
N LEU A 1105 -25.57 -18.65 -13.83
CA LEU A 1105 -27.01 -18.41 -13.64
C LEU A 1105 -27.36 -17.77 -12.30
N TRP A 1106 -26.40 -17.58 -11.39
CA TRP A 1106 -26.63 -16.97 -10.07
C TRP A 1106 -26.65 -15.43 -10.09
N ASP A 1107 -26.29 -14.79 -11.21
CA ASP A 1107 -26.28 -13.33 -11.37
C ASP A 1107 -27.68 -12.67 -11.47
N TYR A 1108 -28.76 -13.45 -11.51
CA TYR A 1108 -30.15 -12.96 -11.50
C TYR A 1108 -30.86 -13.41 -10.22
N GLY A 1109 -31.05 -12.48 -9.28
CA GLY A 1109 -31.38 -12.75 -7.88
C GLY A 1109 -32.82 -13.21 -7.56
N GLU A 1110 -33.26 -14.33 -8.14
CA GLU A 1110 -34.44 -15.08 -7.68
C GLU A 1110 -34.10 -16.54 -7.34
N TRP A 1111 -34.79 -17.12 -6.34
CA TRP A 1111 -34.47 -18.43 -5.78
C TRP A 1111 -35.08 -19.58 -6.61
N TRP A 1112 -34.27 -20.17 -7.49
CA TRP A 1112 -34.60 -21.40 -8.23
C TRP A 1112 -34.09 -22.65 -7.51
N SER A 1113 -35.01 -23.47 -7.01
CA SER A 1113 -34.71 -24.77 -6.40
C SER A 1113 -34.64 -25.86 -7.48
N ILE A 1114 -33.46 -26.45 -7.69
CA ILE A 1114 -33.25 -27.58 -8.61
C ILE A 1114 -33.19 -28.87 -7.79
N GLY A 1115 -34.05 -29.85 -8.11
CA GLY A 1115 -34.10 -31.17 -7.47
C GLY A 1115 -35.30 -31.38 -6.53
N GLY A 1116 -36.15 -32.37 -6.86
CA GLY A 1116 -37.30 -32.78 -6.01
C GLY A 1116 -38.48 -33.34 -6.79
N THR A 1117 -38.55 -34.66 -6.97
CA THR A 1117 -39.55 -35.35 -7.79
C THR A 1117 -40.92 -35.51 -7.12
N ARG A 1118 -41.69 -34.41 -7.05
CA ARG A 1118 -43.17 -34.42 -7.07
C ARG A 1118 -43.64 -33.28 -7.99
N HIS A 1119 -44.83 -33.41 -8.59
CA HIS A 1119 -45.32 -32.47 -9.62
C HIS A 1119 -45.37 -31.01 -9.12
N HIS A 1120 -44.38 -30.23 -9.54
CA HIS A 1120 -44.17 -28.82 -9.20
C HIS A 1120 -43.64 -28.07 -10.43
N PRO A 1121 -43.91 -26.75 -10.59
CA PRO A 1121 -43.40 -26.00 -11.72
C PRO A 1121 -41.89 -25.85 -11.62
N GLY A 1122 -41.15 -26.25 -12.66
CA GLY A 1122 -39.70 -26.18 -12.70
C GLY A 1122 -39.17 -26.37 -14.12
N VAL A 1123 -38.08 -25.67 -14.45
CA VAL A 1123 -37.42 -25.78 -15.75
C VAL A 1123 -36.51 -27.02 -15.73
N GLN A 1124 -36.78 -27.99 -16.60
CA GLN A 1124 -35.87 -29.10 -16.86
C GLN A 1124 -34.87 -28.72 -17.96
N ILE A 1125 -33.59 -29.03 -17.75
CA ILE A 1125 -32.48 -28.71 -18.66
C ILE A 1125 -31.81 -30.01 -19.10
N ASP A 1126 -32.20 -30.53 -20.26
CA ASP A 1126 -31.65 -31.76 -20.83
C ASP A 1126 -30.58 -31.42 -21.90
N VAL A 1127 -29.29 -31.54 -21.54
CA VAL A 1127 -28.19 -31.38 -22.50
C VAL A 1127 -27.96 -32.69 -23.25
N ILE A 1128 -28.73 -32.89 -24.32
CA ILE A 1128 -28.62 -34.05 -25.21
C ILE A 1128 -27.40 -33.85 -26.13
N VAL A 1129 -26.29 -34.53 -25.82
CA VAL A 1129 -25.25 -34.80 -26.80
C VAL A 1129 -25.72 -35.95 -27.68
N LYS A 1130 -25.40 -35.94 -28.97
CA LYS A 1130 -25.90 -36.96 -29.90
C LYS A 1130 -25.46 -38.37 -29.45
N ASN A 1131 -26.44 -39.19 -29.07
CA ASN A 1131 -26.34 -40.54 -28.48
C ASN A 1131 -25.90 -40.65 -27.00
N VAL A 1132 -25.73 -39.56 -26.22
CA VAL A 1132 -25.43 -39.65 -24.77
C VAL A 1132 -26.21 -38.60 -23.97
N GLY A 1133 -26.84 -39.05 -22.87
CA GLY A 1133 -27.40 -38.18 -21.84
C GLY A 1133 -26.48 -38.09 -20.61
N VAL A 1134 -26.26 -36.87 -20.11
CA VAL A 1134 -25.49 -36.58 -18.88
C VAL A 1134 -26.39 -35.80 -17.93
N GLY A 1135 -26.62 -36.34 -16.74
CA GLY A 1135 -27.52 -35.76 -15.74
C GLY A 1135 -26.83 -35.46 -14.41
N PHE A 1136 -27.24 -34.39 -13.75
CA PHE A 1136 -26.80 -34.03 -12.41
C PHE A 1136 -27.92 -34.29 -11.39
N HIS A 1137 -27.60 -34.96 -10.29
CA HIS A 1137 -28.42 -35.00 -9.08
C HIS A 1137 -27.63 -34.40 -7.93
N CYS A 1138 -28.28 -33.48 -7.20
CA CYS A 1138 -27.86 -32.91 -5.93
C CYS A 1138 -28.92 -33.29 -4.88
#